data_AF-A0A397BVI7-F1
#
_entry.id   AF-A0A397BVI7-F1
#
_cell.length_a   1.000
_cell.length_b   1.000
_cell.length_c   1.000
_cell.angle_alpha   90.00
_cell.angle_beta   90.00
_cell.angle_gamma   90.00
#
_symmetry.space_group_name_H-M   'P 1'
#
loop_
_entity.id
_entity.type
_entity.pdbx_description
1 polymer ?
#
loop_
_entity_poly.entity_id
_entity_poly.type
_entity_poly.pdbx_seq_one_letter_code
_entity_poly.pdbx_strand_id
1 'polypeptide(L)'
;MTEGGGPAIGSAAYRQLDGLHFECTVVDITYDHEHKPVMWTVQYADDDNTESVTDVSELNFDVQAVVDMRKHRQLFLDQFASFLPYLTPWERLTKCCVLCKLCQRATMQATLWKHVDLSSFWPSTTPVGRYVNTVLNRLVYHDVLDKTPVKSIVDTLVLDGLPVTDQDLWGLMRQTPLLTSLSLVGCPYISFHLFPMCQNLQTTLALETVDLYLTFVQHASVMDVRNKFHRVVSFTSSGLQSLSPDISSHLLAQYTVATWSNDRILFVDKDRLVLDHPNACSDELYAWPFSLVPVFQGDVSPTITPKSNPLSSSTAFMFRSLAHARRFLDDLRVPESLATLVHRMKSSQSTTPRTRSKPVDPLDEHAKQVFASLYAWKTSLQAQVDDLSVAVAKAKEEHHVALTDYNRAELQRRHVEKAANRAMYWLTNARAVVVSPPPSGVIVNRPGDLDLPPLPSPDAIVALATTLALNQFAVYDAFLGEAMAIALYETLDNLHTYGGGLLSFERGVLAGGKTGRNLRYEKPSVRGDDVVWLDGSEASCPGIVKQTLRQLDRLVMERLANDELAECTLIRNKAMLTCYPGRGASYVKHCDNPNGNGRKVTAILYLNPAWVPAHGGELVIHHAHDTQHVVAPVLDRLLLFFSDARNPHEVRPTSAKRYAMTVWYMDWDEYTTTQVFADDDHNERTKIEREIEKFDAVAST
;
A
#
# COMPACT_ATOMS: atom_id res chain seq x y z
N MET A 1 -34.63 31.12 31.01
CA MET A 1 -36.02 30.76 30.65
C MET A 1 -36.76 32.06 30.34
N THR A 2 -37.08 32.28 29.08
CA THR A 2 -38.01 33.32 28.61
C THR A 2 -39.33 32.65 28.26
N GLU A 3 -40.43 33.33 28.50
CA GLU A 3 -41.80 32.83 28.37
C GLU A 3 -42.08 32.32 26.94
N GLY A 4 -42.28 31.01 26.82
CA GLY A 4 -42.27 30.26 25.55
C GLY A 4 -41.01 29.39 25.45
N GLY A 5 -41.00 28.22 26.09
CA GLY A 5 -39.82 27.38 26.34
C GLY A 5 -39.18 26.75 25.10
N GLY A 6 -38.54 27.57 24.25
CA GLY A 6 -37.67 27.15 23.16
C GLY A 6 -36.17 27.25 23.51
N PRO A 7 -35.30 26.59 22.73
CA PRO A 7 -33.85 26.60 22.95
C PRO A 7 -33.27 28.01 22.79
N ALA A 8 -32.29 28.37 23.64
CA ALA A 8 -31.62 29.66 23.63
C ALA A 8 -30.18 29.56 23.13
N ILE A 9 -29.62 30.67 22.64
CA ILE A 9 -28.20 30.79 22.30
C ILE A 9 -27.35 30.42 23.53
N GLY A 10 -26.35 29.55 23.33
CA GLY A 10 -25.51 28.97 24.38
C GLY A 10 -26.00 27.62 24.93
N SER A 11 -27.13 27.09 24.44
CA SER A 11 -27.63 25.77 24.87
C SER A 11 -26.77 24.65 24.28
N ALA A 12 -26.34 23.70 25.12
CA ALA A 12 -25.73 22.46 24.67
C ALA A 12 -26.80 21.52 24.10
N ALA A 13 -26.50 20.89 22.97
CA ALA A 13 -27.39 19.97 22.28
C ALA A 13 -26.60 18.82 21.64
N TYR A 14 -27.30 17.80 21.20
CA TYR A 14 -26.79 16.89 20.20
C TYR A 14 -27.63 17.00 18.93
N ARG A 15 -26.95 16.97 17.79
CA ARG A 15 -27.61 16.81 16.50
C ARG A 15 -27.73 15.33 16.18
N GLN A 16 -28.93 14.89 15.82
CA GLN A 16 -29.21 13.53 15.37
C GLN A 16 -29.28 13.50 13.85
N LEU A 17 -28.27 12.88 13.22
CA LEU A 17 -28.18 12.68 11.76
C LEU A 17 -27.98 11.18 11.51
N ASP A 18 -28.89 10.56 10.76
CA ASP A 18 -28.81 9.14 10.37
C ASP A 18 -28.59 8.16 11.55
N GLY A 19 -29.18 8.46 12.72
CA GLY A 19 -29.07 7.64 13.94
C GLY A 19 -27.78 7.82 14.75
N LEU A 20 -26.90 8.74 14.33
CA LEU A 20 -25.69 9.13 15.03
C LEU A 20 -25.90 10.46 15.79
N HIS A 21 -25.17 10.62 16.90
CA HIS A 21 -25.31 11.75 17.80
C HIS A 21 -24.04 12.60 17.78
N PHE A 22 -24.16 13.85 17.37
CA PHE A 22 -23.05 14.80 17.28
C PHE A 22 -23.22 15.89 18.32
N GLU A 23 -22.25 16.01 19.21
CA GLU A 23 -22.28 17.04 20.25
C GLU A 23 -22.09 18.43 19.64
N CYS A 24 -22.99 19.36 19.95
CA CYS A 24 -22.93 20.71 19.45
C CYS A 24 -23.47 21.75 20.46
N THR A 25 -23.14 23.01 20.22
CA THR A 25 -23.66 24.15 21.02
C THR A 25 -24.39 25.11 20.09
N VAL A 26 -25.60 25.56 20.48
CA VAL A 26 -26.31 26.57 19.69
C VAL A 26 -25.61 27.90 19.84
N VAL A 27 -25.11 28.45 18.74
CA VAL A 27 -24.35 29.73 18.70
C VAL A 27 -25.17 30.89 18.16
N ASP A 28 -26.20 30.63 17.34
CA ASP A 28 -27.12 31.66 16.84
C ASP A 28 -28.51 31.10 16.52
N ILE A 29 -29.54 31.95 16.49
CA ILE A 29 -30.91 31.59 16.12
C ILE A 29 -31.50 32.67 15.21
N THR A 30 -31.92 32.29 14.01
CA THR A 30 -32.60 33.19 13.07
C THR A 30 -34.12 33.07 13.20
N TYR A 31 -34.80 34.23 13.19
CA TYR A 31 -36.25 34.33 13.34
C TYR A 31 -36.92 34.83 12.05
N ASP A 32 -38.13 34.38 11.77
CA ASP A 32 -38.94 34.86 10.64
C ASP A 32 -39.61 36.22 10.93
N HIS A 33 -40.37 36.72 9.95
CA HIS A 33 -41.10 37.98 10.05
C HIS A 33 -42.18 37.98 11.15
N GLU A 34 -42.64 36.81 11.60
CA GLU A 34 -43.58 36.63 12.72
C GLU A 34 -42.86 36.37 14.06
N HIS A 35 -41.53 36.52 14.12
CA HIS A 35 -40.68 36.27 15.29
C HIS A 35 -40.67 34.80 15.78
N LYS A 36 -40.88 33.84 14.89
CA LYS A 36 -40.70 32.40 15.18
C LYS A 36 -39.30 31.95 14.77
N PRO A 37 -38.63 31.11 15.58
CA PRO A 37 -37.31 30.59 15.23
C PRO A 37 -37.43 29.62 14.04
N VAL A 38 -36.68 29.88 12.97
CA VAL A 38 -36.72 29.10 11.72
C VAL A 38 -35.38 28.44 11.38
N MET A 39 -34.31 28.82 12.08
CA MET A 39 -32.97 28.26 11.87
C MET A 39 -32.13 28.41 13.14
N TRP A 40 -31.39 27.36 13.49
CA TRP A 40 -30.45 27.29 14.61
C TRP A 40 -29.05 27.06 14.06
N THR A 41 -28.13 27.98 14.31
CA THR A 41 -26.72 27.75 14.01
C THR A 41 -26.09 27.02 15.19
N VAL A 42 -25.52 25.85 14.95
CA VAL A 42 -24.86 25.01 15.94
C VAL A 42 -23.38 24.87 15.63
N GLN A 43 -22.55 24.77 16.67
CA GLN A 43 -21.12 24.52 16.55
C GLN A 43 -20.78 23.14 17.11
N TYR A 44 -20.17 22.27 16.30
CA TYR A 44 -19.79 20.92 16.72
C TYR A 44 -18.55 20.91 17.61
N ALA A 45 -18.53 20.01 18.60
CA ALA A 45 -17.47 19.94 19.59
C ALA A 45 -16.20 19.20 19.13
N ASP A 46 -16.24 18.47 18.02
CA ASP A 46 -15.14 17.64 17.53
C ASP A 46 -14.25 18.33 16.49
N ASP A 47 -14.81 19.24 15.70
CA ASP A 47 -14.09 19.98 14.66
C ASP A 47 -14.32 21.50 14.68
N ASP A 48 -15.06 22.02 15.68
CA ASP A 48 -15.46 23.42 15.83
C ASP A 48 -16.26 23.99 14.65
N ASN A 49 -16.72 23.15 13.73
CA ASN A 49 -17.44 23.56 12.55
C ASN A 49 -18.84 24.06 12.91
N THR A 50 -19.29 25.11 12.24
CA THR A 50 -20.61 25.70 12.47
C THR A 50 -21.56 25.36 11.33
N GLU A 51 -22.75 24.91 11.65
CA GLU A 51 -23.77 24.54 10.68
C GLU A 51 -25.14 25.12 11.04
N SER A 52 -25.93 25.45 10.03
CA SER A 52 -27.29 25.98 10.22
C SER A 52 -28.32 24.87 10.03
N VAL A 53 -29.08 24.60 11.09
CA VAL A 53 -30.11 23.57 11.16
C VAL A 53 -31.48 24.24 11.05
N THR A 54 -32.30 23.84 10.09
CA THR A 54 -33.65 24.39 9.89
C THR A 54 -34.77 23.56 10.51
N ASP A 55 -34.49 22.30 10.85
CA ASP A 55 -35.42 21.42 11.55
C ASP A 55 -35.00 21.25 13.02
N VAL A 56 -35.81 21.76 13.95
CA VAL A 56 -35.51 21.68 15.40
C VAL A 56 -35.53 20.25 15.94
N SER A 57 -36.21 19.32 15.26
CA SER A 57 -36.31 17.92 15.70
C SER A 57 -34.99 17.16 15.54
N GLU A 58 -34.08 17.67 14.71
CA GLU A 58 -32.71 17.17 14.61
C GLU A 58 -31.86 17.55 15.83
N LEU A 59 -32.30 18.48 16.68
CA LEU A 59 -31.57 18.95 17.85
C LEU A 59 -32.23 18.48 19.15
N ASN A 60 -31.48 17.76 19.96
CA ASN A 60 -31.92 17.32 21.28
C ASN A 60 -31.08 17.98 22.38
N PHE A 61 -31.77 18.53 23.37
CA PHE A 61 -31.21 19.36 24.42
C PHE A 61 -31.08 18.64 25.77
N ASP A 62 -31.11 17.30 25.79
CA ASP A 62 -30.89 16.50 27.00
C ASP A 62 -29.41 16.49 27.43
N VAL A 63 -29.08 17.41 28.34
CA VAL A 63 -27.72 17.68 28.84
C VAL A 63 -27.08 16.47 29.56
N GLN A 64 -27.88 15.54 30.11
CA GLN A 64 -27.36 14.42 30.89
C GLN A 64 -26.64 13.38 30.01
N ALA A 65 -27.19 13.09 28.83
CA ALA A 65 -26.61 12.15 27.86
C ALA A 65 -25.27 12.63 27.26
N VAL A 66 -25.10 13.95 27.13
CA VAL A 66 -23.91 14.61 26.58
C VAL A 66 -22.69 14.46 27.50
N VAL A 67 -22.88 14.61 28.81
CA VAL A 67 -21.80 14.52 29.81
C VAL A 67 -21.25 13.09 29.94
N ASP A 68 -22.12 12.09 29.82
CA ASP A 68 -21.71 10.70 29.95
C ASP A 68 -20.87 10.24 28.75
N MET A 69 -21.21 10.60 27.52
CA MET A 69 -20.43 10.23 26.33
C MET A 69 -19.00 10.81 26.31
N ARG A 70 -18.80 12.06 26.78
CA ARG A 70 -17.47 12.67 26.89
C ARG A 70 -16.52 11.89 27.79
N LYS A 71 -17.01 11.40 28.93
CA LYS A 71 -16.22 10.60 29.86
C LYS A 71 -15.75 9.28 29.23
N HIS A 72 -16.63 8.60 28.49
CA HIS A 72 -16.30 7.33 27.83
C HIS A 72 -15.23 7.49 26.75
N ARG A 73 -15.27 8.59 25.97
CA ARG A 73 -14.26 8.88 24.94
C ARG A 73 -12.86 9.11 25.51
N GLN A 74 -12.75 9.86 26.62
CA GLN A 74 -11.47 10.10 27.28
C GLN A 74 -10.90 8.82 27.88
N LEU A 75 -11.74 8.04 28.58
CA LEU A 75 -11.37 6.73 29.13
C LEU A 75 -10.80 5.78 28.06
N PHE A 76 -11.40 5.77 26.86
CA PHE A 76 -10.89 4.97 25.74
C PHE A 76 -9.49 5.40 25.30
N LEU A 77 -9.24 6.70 25.14
CA LEU A 77 -7.94 7.21 24.69
C LEU A 77 -6.84 6.96 25.72
N ASP A 78 -7.16 7.12 27.01
CA ASP A 78 -6.22 6.83 28.11
C ASP A 78 -5.85 5.35 28.14
N GLN A 79 -6.84 4.45 27.98
CA GLN A 79 -6.58 3.02 27.87
C GLN A 79 -5.78 2.69 26.60
N PHE A 80 -6.14 3.24 25.45
CA PHE A 80 -5.45 2.99 24.18
C PHE A 80 -3.98 3.40 24.24
N ALA A 81 -3.67 4.56 24.82
CA ALA A 81 -2.30 5.03 25.03
C ALA A 81 -1.48 4.06 25.89
N SER A 82 -2.09 3.43 26.90
CA SER A 82 -1.43 2.45 27.77
C SER A 82 -1.02 1.16 27.04
N PHE A 83 -1.73 0.79 25.96
CA PHE A 83 -1.46 -0.44 25.21
C PHE A 83 -0.41 -0.26 24.09
N LEU A 84 -0.19 0.96 23.60
CA LEU A 84 0.71 1.23 22.46
C LEU A 84 2.14 0.66 22.62
N PRO A 85 2.80 0.75 23.79
CA PRO A 85 4.14 0.19 23.97
C PRO A 85 4.23 -1.33 23.76
N TYR A 86 3.13 -2.06 24.01
CA TYR A 86 3.08 -3.53 23.90
C TYR A 86 2.80 -4.04 22.48
N LEU A 87 2.38 -3.16 21.57
CA LEU A 87 2.08 -3.52 20.19
C LEU A 87 3.35 -3.52 19.34
N THR A 88 3.41 -4.43 18.36
CA THR A 88 4.53 -4.47 17.41
C THR A 88 4.54 -3.24 16.50
N PRO A 89 5.71 -2.83 15.96
CA PRO A 89 5.79 -1.77 14.97
C PRO A 89 4.83 -1.98 13.79
N TRP A 90 4.68 -3.23 13.33
CA TRP A 90 3.76 -3.57 12.24
C TRP A 90 2.29 -3.32 12.60
N GLU A 91 1.86 -3.66 13.81
CA GLU A 91 0.47 -3.49 14.25
C GLU A 91 0.09 -2.03 14.45
N ARG A 92 1.02 -1.24 14.99
CA ARG A 92 0.87 0.23 15.07
C ARG A 92 0.64 0.84 13.68
N LEU A 93 1.29 0.29 12.65
CA LEU A 93 1.24 0.77 11.27
C LEU A 93 0.06 0.28 10.43
N THR A 94 -0.52 -0.88 10.75
CA THR A 94 -1.51 -1.54 9.90
C THR A 94 -2.87 -1.69 10.55
N LYS A 95 -2.92 -2.04 11.83
CA LYS A 95 -4.18 -2.34 12.54
C LYS A 95 -4.69 -1.12 13.29
N CYS A 96 -3.82 -0.45 14.05
CA CYS A 96 -4.24 0.58 14.99
C CYS A 96 -4.34 1.97 14.37
N CYS A 97 -3.59 2.25 13.30
CA CYS A 97 -3.59 3.56 12.65
C CYS A 97 -4.89 3.87 11.87
N VAL A 98 -5.75 2.87 11.65
CA VAL A 98 -6.99 2.98 10.86
C VAL A 98 -8.21 3.24 11.76
N LEU A 99 -8.08 3.11 13.08
CA LEU A 99 -9.21 3.18 14.02
C LEU A 99 -9.88 4.56 14.07
N CYS A 100 -9.11 5.63 14.28
CA CYS A 100 -9.58 7.01 14.21
C CYS A 100 -8.38 7.98 14.13
N LYS A 101 -8.63 9.26 13.79
CA LYS A 101 -7.57 10.28 13.69
C LYS A 101 -6.76 10.46 14.99
N LEU A 102 -7.39 10.30 16.16
CA LEU A 102 -6.71 10.42 17.45
C LEU A 102 -5.81 9.21 17.71
N CYS A 103 -6.29 7.99 17.45
CA CYS A 103 -5.48 6.76 17.52
C CYS A 103 -4.32 6.78 16.52
N GLN A 104 -4.56 7.27 15.30
CA GLN A 104 -3.52 7.44 14.27
C GLN A 104 -2.43 8.42 14.72
N ARG A 105 -2.79 9.54 15.35
CA ARG A 105 -1.81 10.48 15.91
C ARG A 105 -1.01 9.82 17.03
N ALA A 106 -1.66 9.06 17.90
CA ALA A 106 -1.01 8.37 19.01
C ALA A 106 -0.03 7.28 18.53
N THR A 107 -0.35 6.51 17.49
CA THR A 107 0.57 5.48 16.94
C THR A 107 1.77 6.05 16.18
N MET A 108 1.69 7.31 15.75
CA MET A 108 2.72 7.99 14.96
C MET A 108 3.64 8.90 15.79
N GLN A 109 3.65 8.78 17.12
CA GLN A 109 4.56 9.54 17.98
C GLN A 109 6.00 9.04 17.86
N ALA A 110 6.99 9.91 17.61
CA ALA A 110 8.39 9.54 17.46
C ALA A 110 8.97 8.73 18.64
N THR A 111 8.48 8.96 19.85
CA THR A 111 8.89 8.21 21.05
C THR A 111 8.70 6.70 20.93
N LEU A 112 7.67 6.25 20.21
CA LEU A 112 7.37 4.83 19.99
C LEU A 112 8.32 4.16 19.00
N TRP A 113 9.08 4.95 18.24
CA TRP A 113 9.84 4.51 17.06
C TRP A 113 11.36 4.63 17.22
N LYS A 114 11.84 5.04 18.41
CA LYS A 114 13.26 5.05 18.76
C LYS A 114 13.83 3.62 18.89
N HIS A 115 13.07 2.75 19.54
CA HIS A 115 13.37 1.33 19.68
C HIS A 115 12.43 0.49 18.80
N VAL A 116 12.98 -0.14 17.76
CA VAL A 116 12.20 -0.89 16.76
C VAL A 116 12.59 -2.36 16.78
N ASP A 117 11.63 -3.21 17.17
CA ASP A 117 11.75 -4.67 17.07
C ASP A 117 10.95 -5.19 15.87
N LEU A 118 11.66 -5.70 14.85
CA LEU A 118 11.07 -6.28 13.65
C LEU A 118 11.05 -7.81 13.69
N SER A 119 11.62 -8.40 14.73
CA SER A 119 11.81 -9.85 14.86
C SER A 119 10.52 -10.59 15.26
N SER A 120 9.61 -9.89 15.95
CA SER A 120 8.42 -10.48 16.58
C SER A 120 7.28 -10.81 15.60
N PHE A 121 7.29 -10.24 14.39
CA PHE A 121 6.26 -10.51 13.37
C PHE A 121 6.74 -10.19 11.94
N TRP A 122 7.18 -11.20 11.19
CA TRP A 122 7.46 -11.11 9.76
C TRP A 122 6.38 -11.85 8.94
N PRO A 123 5.64 -11.19 8.03
CA PRO A 123 4.67 -11.86 7.17
C PRO A 123 5.36 -12.73 6.12
N SER A 124 5.10 -14.04 6.12
CA SER A 124 5.73 -15.01 5.21
C SER A 124 5.55 -14.72 3.70
N THR A 125 4.59 -13.87 3.34
CA THR A 125 4.28 -13.47 1.97
C THR A 125 5.09 -12.27 1.47
N THR A 126 5.81 -11.55 2.34
CA THR A 126 6.56 -10.34 1.98
C THR A 126 8.05 -10.58 2.08
N PRO A 127 8.86 -10.30 1.03
CA PRO A 127 10.31 -10.38 1.13
C PRO A 127 10.85 -9.52 2.29
N VAL A 128 11.80 -10.03 3.08
CA VAL A 128 12.33 -9.35 4.28
C VAL A 128 12.85 -7.95 3.97
N GLY A 129 13.58 -7.77 2.87
CA GLY A 129 14.06 -6.45 2.46
C GLY A 129 12.91 -5.44 2.23
N ARG A 130 11.76 -5.87 1.71
CA ARG A 130 10.57 -5.01 1.54
C ARG A 130 9.91 -4.71 2.88
N TYR A 131 9.82 -5.69 3.77
CA TYR A 131 9.27 -5.54 5.12
C TYR A 131 10.07 -4.51 5.93
N VAL A 132 11.40 -4.69 6.01
CA VAL A 132 12.32 -3.78 6.70
C VAL A 132 12.22 -2.36 6.14
N ASN A 133 12.22 -2.20 4.82
CA ASN A 133 12.11 -0.90 4.17
C ASN A 133 10.74 -0.23 4.40
N THR A 134 9.65 -1.00 4.47
CA THR A 134 8.30 -0.45 4.65
C THR A 134 8.15 0.22 6.01
N VAL A 135 8.67 -0.44 7.07
CA VAL A 135 8.60 0.10 8.43
C VAL A 135 9.55 1.29 8.57
N LEU A 136 10.79 1.17 8.11
CA LEU A 136 11.83 2.18 8.32
C LEU A 136 11.63 3.47 7.49
N ASN A 137 10.93 3.40 6.36
CA ASN A 137 10.63 4.59 5.54
C ASN A 137 9.33 5.30 5.92
N ARG A 138 8.58 4.83 6.93
CA ARG A 138 7.33 5.48 7.33
C ARG A 138 7.59 6.82 8.03
N LEU A 139 6.70 7.80 7.83
CA LEU A 139 6.74 9.11 8.49
C LEU A 139 6.02 9.10 9.84
N VAL A 140 6.65 9.68 10.86
CA VAL A 140 6.15 9.83 12.24
C VAL A 140 6.30 11.28 12.71
N TYR A 141 5.50 11.70 13.70
CA TYR A 141 5.52 13.04 14.28
C TYR A 141 6.68 13.19 15.26
N HIS A 142 7.55 14.17 15.00
CA HIS A 142 8.68 14.50 15.86
C HIS A 142 8.52 15.92 16.42
N ASP A 143 8.85 16.10 17.70
CA ASP A 143 8.58 17.33 18.47
C ASP A 143 9.24 18.61 17.91
N VAL A 144 10.28 18.45 17.06
CA VAL A 144 11.17 19.55 16.62
C VAL A 144 11.12 19.83 15.11
N LEU A 145 10.73 18.88 14.25
CA LEU A 145 10.97 18.96 12.79
C LEU A 145 9.78 18.55 11.91
N ASP A 146 8.55 18.61 12.44
CA ASP A 146 7.37 18.06 11.78
C ASP A 146 7.60 16.57 11.39
N LYS A 147 6.87 16.02 10.41
CA LYS A 147 6.96 14.59 10.05
C LYS A 147 8.36 14.16 9.59
N THR A 148 8.95 13.16 10.24
CA THR A 148 10.27 12.58 9.91
C THR A 148 10.19 11.07 9.68
N PRO A 149 11.05 10.47 8.84
CA PRO A 149 11.03 9.03 8.62
C PRO A 149 11.60 8.24 9.81
N VAL A 150 11.06 7.07 10.13
CA VAL A 150 11.49 6.22 11.26
C VAL A 150 13.00 5.97 11.25
N LYS A 151 13.60 5.67 10.09
CA LYS A 151 15.05 5.45 9.96
C LYS A 151 15.92 6.62 10.40
N SER A 152 15.38 7.84 10.45
CA SER A 152 16.11 9.03 10.89
C SER A 152 16.15 9.20 12.41
N ILE A 153 15.28 8.51 13.14
CA ILE A 153 15.11 8.64 14.60
C ILE A 153 15.40 7.35 15.37
N VAL A 154 15.47 6.20 14.68
CA VAL A 154 15.74 4.89 15.31
C VAL A 154 17.16 4.85 15.87
N ASP A 155 17.29 4.49 17.14
CA ASP A 155 18.55 4.31 17.85
C ASP A 155 18.87 2.82 18.11
N THR A 156 17.82 2.00 18.22
CA THR A 156 17.91 0.58 18.50
C THR A 156 17.07 -0.20 17.52
N LEU A 157 17.69 -1.17 16.83
CA LEU A 157 17.02 -2.01 15.86
C LEU A 157 17.28 -3.50 16.14
N VAL A 158 16.20 -4.27 16.27
CA VAL A 158 16.25 -5.73 16.47
C VAL A 158 15.78 -6.43 15.19
N LEU A 159 16.71 -7.11 14.53
CA LEU A 159 16.49 -7.88 13.30
C LEU A 159 16.70 -9.38 13.49
N ASP A 160 16.78 -9.82 14.74
CA ASP A 160 17.05 -11.21 15.13
C ASP A 160 16.30 -12.17 14.22
N GLY A 161 16.98 -13.25 13.82
CA GLY A 161 16.57 -14.39 13.01
C GLY A 161 15.76 -14.09 11.75
N LEU A 162 15.80 -12.85 11.26
CA LEU A 162 15.29 -12.54 9.94
C LEU A 162 16.34 -12.98 8.90
N PRO A 163 15.93 -13.50 7.73
CA PRO A 163 16.84 -13.81 6.64
C PRO A 163 17.39 -12.54 5.95
N VAL A 164 18.04 -11.68 6.71
CA VAL A 164 18.72 -10.46 6.23
C VAL A 164 20.09 -10.79 5.66
N THR A 165 20.43 -10.15 4.55
CA THR A 165 21.73 -10.30 3.89
C THR A 165 22.68 -9.15 4.23
N ASP A 166 23.97 -9.34 3.95
CA ASP A 166 24.97 -8.25 4.05
C ASP A 166 24.59 -7.02 3.21
N GLN A 167 23.95 -7.23 2.05
CA GLN A 167 23.49 -6.13 1.18
C GLN A 167 22.36 -5.32 1.83
N ASP A 168 21.42 -5.99 2.50
CA ASP A 168 20.32 -5.33 3.22
C ASP A 168 20.88 -4.48 4.38
N LEU A 169 21.81 -5.06 5.14
CA LEU A 169 22.48 -4.37 6.25
C LEU A 169 23.28 -3.17 5.78
N TRP A 170 24.01 -3.30 4.67
CA TRP A 170 24.74 -2.17 4.08
C TRP A 170 23.82 -0.99 3.77
N GLY A 171 22.70 -1.27 3.09
CA GLY A 171 21.71 -0.24 2.75
C GLY A 171 21.07 0.39 3.99
N LEU A 172 20.77 -0.42 5.00
CA LEU A 172 20.13 0.00 6.23
C LEU A 172 21.05 0.87 7.10
N MET A 173 22.26 0.40 7.36
CA MET A 173 23.24 1.07 8.20
C MET A 173 23.61 2.44 7.61
N ARG A 174 23.71 2.54 6.27
CA ARG A 174 23.95 3.82 5.59
C ARG A 174 22.80 4.82 5.76
N GLN A 175 21.56 4.34 5.93
CA GLN A 175 20.35 5.17 5.97
C GLN A 175 19.83 5.45 7.38
N THR A 176 20.52 4.95 8.42
CA THR A 176 20.13 5.06 9.82
C THR A 176 21.21 5.81 10.63
N PRO A 177 21.26 7.15 10.55
CA PRO A 177 22.39 7.94 11.07
C PRO A 177 22.49 7.98 12.60
N LEU A 178 21.40 7.66 13.31
CA LEU A 178 21.30 7.64 14.77
C LEU A 178 21.35 6.23 15.36
N LEU A 179 21.48 5.18 14.54
CA LEU A 179 21.52 3.81 15.01
C LEU A 179 22.76 3.57 15.88
N THR A 180 22.54 3.33 17.17
CA THR A 180 23.58 3.02 18.17
C THR A 180 23.62 1.53 18.51
N SER A 181 22.50 0.82 18.45
CA SER A 181 22.42 -0.60 18.80
C SER A 181 21.73 -1.42 17.70
N LEU A 182 22.35 -2.52 17.29
CA LEU A 182 21.85 -3.43 16.27
C LEU A 182 21.90 -4.89 16.74
N SER A 183 20.76 -5.56 16.79
CA SER A 183 20.68 -6.98 17.13
C SER A 183 20.44 -7.82 15.88
N LEU A 184 21.31 -8.80 15.67
CA LEU A 184 21.35 -9.69 14.49
C LEU A 184 21.37 -11.16 14.90
N VAL A 185 20.81 -11.47 16.07
CA VAL A 185 20.89 -12.78 16.70
C VAL A 185 20.25 -13.85 15.82
N GLY A 186 20.99 -14.90 15.47
CA GLY A 186 20.47 -16.03 14.69
C GLY A 186 20.13 -15.70 13.23
N CYS A 187 20.60 -14.58 12.68
CA CYS A 187 20.37 -14.25 11.27
C CYS A 187 21.20 -15.17 10.34
N PRO A 188 20.58 -15.97 9.45
CA PRO A 188 21.26 -17.08 8.77
C PRO A 188 22.14 -16.67 7.58
N TYR A 189 21.98 -15.46 7.05
CA TYR A 189 22.61 -15.02 5.80
C TYR A 189 23.61 -13.87 5.98
N ILE A 190 24.04 -13.63 7.21
CA ILE A 190 25.07 -12.64 7.53
C ILE A 190 26.43 -13.33 7.45
N SER A 191 27.37 -12.71 6.72
CA SER A 191 28.71 -13.23 6.57
C SER A 191 29.75 -12.38 7.31
N PHE A 192 31.03 -12.77 7.19
CA PHE A 192 32.15 -11.98 7.70
C PHE A 192 32.30 -10.60 7.02
N HIS A 193 31.60 -10.34 5.91
CA HIS A 193 31.59 -9.03 5.24
C HIS A 193 31.01 -7.91 6.10
N LEU A 194 30.29 -8.22 7.19
CA LEU A 194 29.79 -7.25 8.14
C LEU A 194 30.91 -6.34 8.71
N PHE A 195 32.07 -6.88 9.09
CA PHE A 195 33.13 -6.05 9.70
C PHE A 195 33.78 -5.08 8.71
N PRO A 196 34.21 -5.51 7.50
CA PRO A 196 34.64 -4.59 6.45
C PRO A 196 33.58 -3.55 6.10
N MET A 197 32.30 -3.92 6.13
CA MET A 197 31.21 -2.99 5.90
C MET A 197 31.12 -1.90 6.97
N CYS A 198 31.14 -2.29 8.25
CA CYS A 198 31.15 -1.33 9.36
C CYS A 198 32.40 -0.43 9.30
N GLN A 199 33.55 -0.97 8.92
CA GLN A 199 34.79 -0.22 8.77
C GLN A 199 34.72 0.81 7.63
N ASN A 200 34.12 0.45 6.49
CA ASN A 200 33.91 1.39 5.37
C ASN A 200 32.94 2.52 5.74
N LEU A 201 31.98 2.25 6.62
CA LEU A 201 30.97 3.21 7.07
C LEU A 201 31.37 3.89 8.40
N GLN A 202 32.60 3.73 8.87
CA GLN A 202 33.07 4.30 10.14
C GLN A 202 32.92 5.82 10.22
N THR A 203 32.87 6.55 9.09
CA THR A 203 32.70 8.01 9.08
C THR A 203 31.25 8.45 9.23
N THR A 204 30.28 7.55 9.04
CA THR A 204 28.84 7.87 9.01
C THR A 204 28.05 7.16 10.11
N LEU A 205 28.49 6.00 10.59
CA LEU A 205 27.77 5.19 11.58
C LEU A 205 27.95 5.69 13.02
N ALA A 206 26.84 5.81 13.74
CA ALA A 206 26.81 6.03 15.19
C ALA A 206 26.86 4.74 16.01
N LEU A 207 26.97 3.58 15.35
CA LEU A 207 26.86 2.26 15.96
C LEU A 207 27.85 2.10 17.13
N GLU A 208 27.36 1.65 18.27
CA GLU A 208 28.14 1.39 19.47
C GLU A 208 28.12 -0.09 19.83
N THR A 209 26.99 -0.78 19.64
CA THR A 209 26.80 -2.18 20.02
C THR A 209 26.18 -3.01 18.90
N VAL A 210 26.72 -4.22 18.67
CA VAL A 210 26.13 -5.22 17.76
C VAL A 210 26.01 -6.58 18.46
N ASP A 211 24.83 -7.19 18.42
CA ASP A 211 24.63 -8.56 18.90
C ASP A 211 24.68 -9.56 17.74
N LEU A 212 25.59 -10.52 17.82
CA LEU A 212 25.81 -11.57 16.81
C LEU A 212 25.58 -12.98 17.37
N TYR A 213 24.82 -13.11 18.46
CA TYR A 213 24.60 -14.41 19.10
C TYR A 213 24.05 -15.45 18.10
N LEU A 214 24.72 -16.61 18.00
CA LEU A 214 24.41 -17.73 17.08
C LEU A 214 24.39 -17.40 15.58
N THR A 215 24.75 -16.18 15.21
CA THR A 215 24.95 -15.76 13.83
C THR A 215 26.27 -16.35 13.34
N PHE A 216 26.29 -17.00 12.16
CA PHE A 216 27.47 -17.69 11.61
C PHE A 216 28.57 -16.74 11.11
N VAL A 217 29.03 -15.85 11.99
CA VAL A 217 30.09 -14.89 11.73
C VAL A 217 31.35 -15.37 12.45
N GLN A 218 32.15 -16.19 11.75
CA GLN A 218 33.45 -16.61 12.26
C GLN A 218 34.37 -15.38 12.37
N HIS A 219 35.13 -15.28 13.47
CA HIS A 219 36.19 -14.27 13.70
C HIS A 219 35.78 -12.84 14.14
N ALA A 220 34.65 -12.67 14.85
CA ALA A 220 34.30 -11.37 15.45
C ALA A 220 35.39 -10.78 16.37
N SER A 221 36.24 -11.63 16.95
CA SER A 221 37.30 -11.26 17.88
C SER A 221 38.58 -10.71 17.25
N VAL A 222 38.66 -10.61 15.90
CA VAL A 222 39.93 -10.32 15.20
C VAL A 222 40.00 -8.90 14.63
N MET A 223 38.89 -8.13 14.57
CA MET A 223 38.87 -6.80 13.94
C MET A 223 38.38 -5.69 14.90
N ASP A 224 39.23 -4.69 15.13
CA ASP A 224 38.87 -3.45 15.84
C ASP A 224 38.04 -2.53 14.92
N VAL A 225 36.71 -2.64 14.98
CA VAL A 225 35.80 -1.75 14.27
C VAL A 225 35.57 -0.47 15.08
N ARG A 226 35.71 0.70 14.45
CA ARG A 226 35.44 2.00 15.08
C ARG A 226 34.26 2.71 14.42
N ASN A 227 33.51 3.48 15.20
CA ASN A 227 32.40 4.31 14.72
C ASN A 227 32.84 5.74 14.38
N LYS A 228 31.88 6.61 14.01
CA LYS A 228 32.13 8.02 13.63
C LYS A 228 32.73 8.89 14.73
N PHE A 229 32.64 8.42 15.97
CA PHE A 229 33.21 9.06 17.15
C PHE A 229 34.53 8.41 17.58
N HIS A 230 35.13 7.56 16.73
CA HIS A 230 36.34 6.79 17.01
C HIS A 230 36.24 5.85 18.23
N ARG A 231 35.03 5.52 18.69
CA ARG A 231 34.80 4.52 19.72
C ARG A 231 34.78 3.13 19.11
N VAL A 232 35.31 2.15 19.84
CA VAL A 232 35.28 0.75 19.42
C VAL A 232 33.85 0.24 19.52
N VAL A 233 33.35 -0.36 18.44
CA VAL A 233 32.03 -1.01 18.41
C VAL A 233 32.12 -2.33 19.17
N SER A 234 31.30 -2.50 20.19
CA SER A 234 31.28 -3.75 20.97
C SER A 234 30.42 -4.79 20.26
N PHE A 235 31.02 -5.93 19.93
CA PHE A 235 30.29 -7.12 19.49
C PHE A 235 30.02 -8.00 20.71
N THR A 236 28.74 -8.15 21.07
CA THR A 236 28.31 -8.92 22.25
C THR A 236 27.52 -10.16 21.85
N SER A 237 27.42 -11.13 22.75
CA SER A 237 26.55 -12.32 22.61
C SER A 237 25.42 -12.25 23.65
N SER A 238 24.44 -11.37 23.46
CA SER A 238 23.55 -10.95 24.55
C SER A 238 22.37 -11.91 24.81
N GLY A 239 22.08 -12.85 23.91
CA GLY A 239 21.03 -13.87 24.10
C GLY A 239 21.28 -14.89 25.23
N LEU A 240 22.48 -14.87 25.83
CA LEU A 240 22.88 -15.77 26.90
C LEU A 240 23.17 -15.05 28.23
N GLN A 241 22.80 -15.70 29.34
CA GLN A 241 23.23 -15.39 30.69
C GLN A 241 24.32 -16.40 31.08
N SER A 242 25.46 -15.90 31.53
CA SER A 242 26.46 -16.76 32.17
C SER A 242 25.86 -17.32 33.45
N LEU A 243 25.91 -18.63 33.61
CA LEU A 243 25.65 -19.26 34.90
C LEU A 243 26.78 -18.88 35.85
N SER A 244 26.50 -18.90 37.15
CA SER A 244 27.52 -18.64 38.16
C SER A 244 28.68 -19.64 38.01
N PRO A 245 29.92 -19.27 38.41
CA PRO A 245 31.07 -20.17 38.33
C PRO A 245 30.84 -21.50 39.07
N ASP A 246 30.11 -21.46 40.18
CA ASP A 246 29.75 -22.63 40.99
C ASP A 246 28.83 -23.58 40.21
N ILE A 247 27.77 -23.05 39.58
CA ILE A 247 26.86 -23.85 38.73
C ILE A 247 27.61 -24.38 37.50
N SER A 248 28.41 -23.54 36.84
CA SER A 248 29.16 -23.91 35.64
C SER A 248 30.12 -25.07 35.90
N SER A 249 30.90 -24.98 36.98
CA SER A 249 31.86 -26.03 37.36
C SER A 249 31.16 -27.35 37.72
N HIS A 250 30.00 -27.28 38.39
CA HIS A 250 29.24 -28.47 38.79
C HIS A 250 28.57 -29.17 37.60
N LEU A 251 27.95 -28.42 36.68
CA LEU A 251 27.33 -28.95 35.46
C LEU A 251 28.36 -29.63 34.56
N LEU A 252 29.54 -29.04 34.43
CA LEU A 252 30.62 -29.58 33.61
C LEU A 252 31.30 -30.80 34.25
N ALA A 253 31.19 -30.97 35.58
CA ALA A 253 31.74 -32.11 36.33
C ALA A 253 30.76 -33.30 36.43
N GLN A 254 29.45 -33.07 36.60
CA GLN A 254 28.44 -34.14 36.73
C GLN A 254 28.01 -34.76 35.40
N TYR A 255 28.00 -33.99 34.31
CA TYR A 255 27.54 -34.43 33.01
C TYR A 255 28.74 -34.78 32.11
N THR A 256 29.44 -35.87 32.45
CA THR A 256 30.64 -36.32 31.72
C THR A 256 30.33 -36.78 30.30
N VAL A 257 30.77 -35.97 29.31
CA VAL A 257 31.42 -36.24 28.00
C VAL A 257 30.92 -37.39 27.07
N ALA A 258 29.91 -38.20 27.42
CA ALA A 258 29.52 -39.34 26.59
C ALA A 258 28.51 -39.03 25.47
N THR A 259 27.95 -37.82 25.41
CA THR A 259 26.98 -37.43 24.38
C THR A 259 27.18 -35.98 23.97
N TRP A 260 28.40 -35.64 23.54
CA TRP A 260 28.59 -34.39 22.82
C TRP A 260 27.97 -34.62 21.44
N SER A 261 26.73 -34.16 21.24
CA SER A 261 26.34 -33.81 19.87
C SER A 261 27.38 -32.81 19.37
N ASN A 262 27.67 -32.80 18.08
CA ASN A 262 28.64 -31.89 17.47
C ASN A 262 28.33 -30.39 17.73
N ASP A 263 27.27 -30.08 18.47
CA ASP A 263 26.66 -28.76 18.66
C ASP A 263 26.89 -28.13 20.07
N ARG A 264 27.61 -28.80 21.00
CA ARG A 264 28.01 -28.25 22.33
C ARG A 264 26.84 -27.80 23.26
N ILE A 265 25.72 -28.52 23.25
CA ILE A 265 24.50 -28.20 24.03
C ILE A 265 24.20 -29.30 25.05
N LEU A 266 23.92 -28.93 26.30
CA LEU A 266 23.48 -29.78 27.41
C LEU A 266 22.04 -29.44 27.79
N PHE A 267 21.19 -30.44 28.04
CA PHE A 267 19.86 -30.21 28.62
C PHE A 267 19.87 -30.64 30.09
N VAL A 268 19.56 -29.71 30.98
CA VAL A 268 19.64 -29.88 32.43
C VAL A 268 18.24 -29.84 33.02
N ASP A 269 17.97 -30.70 34.00
CA ASP A 269 16.72 -30.66 34.77
C ASP A 269 16.69 -29.42 35.67
N LYS A 270 15.73 -28.53 35.41
CA LYS A 270 15.56 -27.26 36.11
C LYS A 270 15.31 -27.47 37.59
N ASP A 271 14.39 -28.38 37.93
CA ASP A 271 13.94 -28.56 39.31
C ASP A 271 15.06 -29.16 40.15
N ARG A 272 15.84 -30.08 39.57
CA ARG A 272 17.05 -30.60 40.20
C ARG A 272 18.15 -29.55 40.33
N LEU A 273 18.36 -28.72 39.30
CA LEU A 273 19.36 -27.64 39.33
C LEU A 273 19.05 -26.61 40.42
N VAL A 274 17.77 -26.23 40.57
CA VAL A 274 17.29 -25.32 41.61
C VAL A 274 17.39 -25.94 43.01
N LEU A 275 17.11 -27.23 43.15
CA LEU A 275 17.28 -27.98 44.40
C LEU A 275 18.73 -28.07 44.85
N ASP A 276 19.65 -28.34 43.92
CA ASP A 276 21.08 -28.50 44.21
C ASP A 276 21.77 -27.13 44.46
N HIS A 277 21.23 -26.04 43.90
CA HIS A 277 21.83 -24.70 43.96
C HIS A 277 20.82 -23.54 44.25
N PRO A 278 20.06 -23.57 45.36
CA PRO A 278 18.95 -22.65 45.61
C PRO A 278 19.36 -21.17 45.74
N ASN A 279 20.62 -20.89 46.04
CA ASN A 279 21.14 -19.52 46.23
C ASN A 279 21.99 -19.01 45.07
N ALA A 280 22.22 -19.83 44.03
CA ALA A 280 23.08 -19.48 42.90
C ALA A 280 22.31 -19.38 41.58
N CYS A 281 21.01 -19.70 41.58
CA CYS A 281 20.10 -19.59 40.45
C CYS A 281 19.59 -18.15 40.31
N SER A 282 19.59 -17.63 39.08
CA SER A 282 19.05 -16.30 38.78
C SER A 282 17.52 -16.31 38.71
N ASP A 283 16.88 -15.16 38.91
CA ASP A 283 15.42 -15.00 38.84
C ASP A 283 14.85 -15.47 37.49
N GLU A 284 15.65 -15.36 36.42
CA GLU A 284 15.29 -15.83 35.07
C GLU A 284 15.19 -17.36 34.97
N LEU A 285 15.96 -18.11 35.75
CA LEU A 285 15.85 -19.58 35.80
C LEU A 285 14.54 -20.02 36.44
N TYR A 286 14.07 -19.30 37.47
CA TYR A 286 12.77 -19.55 38.09
C TYR A 286 11.60 -19.25 37.14
N ALA A 287 11.74 -18.21 36.32
CA ALA A 287 10.76 -17.83 35.30
C ALA A 287 10.70 -18.79 34.09
N TRP A 288 11.59 -19.79 34.01
CA TRP A 288 11.62 -20.75 32.91
C TRP A 288 10.43 -21.74 33.01
N PRO A 289 9.58 -21.84 31.98
CA PRO A 289 8.31 -22.56 32.05
C PRO A 289 8.43 -24.08 31.85
N PHE A 290 9.63 -24.59 31.52
CA PHE A 290 9.86 -26.02 31.27
C PHE A 290 10.70 -26.69 32.36
N SER A 291 10.58 -28.01 32.51
CA SER A 291 11.40 -28.80 33.44
C SER A 291 12.83 -29.02 32.94
N LEU A 292 13.11 -28.77 31.66
CA LEU A 292 14.44 -28.87 31.06
C LEU A 292 14.93 -27.49 30.59
N VAL A 293 16.19 -27.19 30.91
CA VAL A 293 16.90 -25.96 30.55
C VAL A 293 18.07 -26.31 29.63
N PRO A 294 18.12 -25.75 28.40
CA PRO A 294 19.28 -25.88 27.54
C PRO A 294 20.42 -24.98 28.06
N VAL A 295 21.59 -25.58 28.21
CA VAL A 295 22.83 -24.98 28.69
C VAL A 295 23.92 -25.19 27.64
N PHE A 296 24.60 -24.12 27.26
CA PHE A 296 25.66 -24.14 26.26
C PHE A 296 27.02 -24.09 26.93
N GLN A 297 27.95 -24.91 26.45
CA GLN A 297 29.34 -24.81 26.86
C GLN A 297 30.07 -23.82 25.93
N GLY A 298 30.39 -22.65 26.45
CA GLY A 298 31.19 -21.66 25.72
C GLY A 298 32.66 -21.70 26.16
N ASP A 299 33.57 -21.68 25.19
CA ASP A 299 35.02 -21.47 25.41
C ASP A 299 35.39 -19.98 25.49
N VAL A 300 34.40 -19.07 25.56
CA VAL A 300 34.62 -17.64 25.41
C VAL A 300 34.18 -16.94 26.69
N SER A 301 35.16 -16.47 27.46
CA SER A 301 34.91 -15.55 28.56
C SER A 301 34.44 -14.20 27.97
N PRO A 302 33.39 -13.57 28.52
CA PRO A 302 32.80 -12.35 27.97
C PRO A 302 33.66 -11.08 28.17
N THR A 303 34.78 -11.19 28.87
CA THR A 303 35.73 -10.08 29.08
C THR A 303 37.14 -10.62 29.16
N ILE A 304 37.92 -10.55 28.06
CA ILE A 304 39.36 -10.83 28.10
C ILE A 304 40.13 -9.75 27.34
N THR A 305 40.77 -8.88 28.12
CA THR A 305 41.92 -8.06 27.73
C THR A 305 43.04 -8.92 27.12
N PRO A 306 43.89 -8.39 26.21
CA PRO A 306 44.68 -9.17 25.26
C PRO A 306 45.88 -9.98 25.81
N LYS A 307 45.88 -10.43 27.07
CA LYS A 307 46.96 -11.23 27.66
C LYS A 307 46.46 -12.22 28.72
N SER A 308 45.89 -13.37 28.32
CA SER A 308 45.89 -14.57 29.17
C SER A 308 45.64 -15.85 28.37
N ASN A 309 46.36 -16.91 28.75
CA ASN A 309 46.40 -18.23 28.12
C ASN A 309 45.01 -18.90 27.90
N PRO A 310 44.86 -19.76 26.87
CA PRO A 310 43.57 -20.31 26.44
C PRO A 310 43.19 -21.65 27.09
N LEU A 311 43.54 -21.88 28.36
CA LEU A 311 43.22 -23.14 29.06
C LEU A 311 42.66 -22.83 30.45
N SER A 312 41.34 -23.06 30.66
CA SER A 312 40.71 -23.61 31.90
C SER A 312 39.39 -23.01 32.42
N SER A 313 38.64 -22.17 31.71
CA SER A 313 37.30 -21.76 32.21
C SER A 313 36.20 -21.94 31.17
N SER A 314 35.78 -23.19 30.95
CA SER A 314 34.52 -23.51 30.30
C SER A 314 33.38 -22.91 31.13
N THR A 315 32.76 -21.87 30.61
CA THR A 315 31.63 -21.19 31.27
C THR A 315 30.35 -21.72 30.66
N ALA A 316 29.38 -22.04 31.51
CA ALA A 316 28.09 -22.54 31.08
C ALA A 316 27.12 -21.37 30.90
N PHE A 317 26.37 -21.39 29.81
CA PHE A 317 25.48 -20.29 29.45
C PHE A 317 24.05 -20.78 29.27
N MET A 318 23.06 -20.01 29.70
CA MET A 318 21.63 -20.29 29.50
C MET A 318 20.94 -19.17 28.73
N PHE A 319 19.81 -19.44 28.08
CA PHE A 319 19.04 -18.41 27.38
C PHE A 319 18.46 -17.38 28.36
N ARG A 320 18.53 -16.10 28.02
CA ARG A 320 17.92 -15.01 28.82
C ARG A 320 16.39 -14.99 28.80
N SER A 321 15.76 -15.54 27.76
CA SER A 321 14.30 -15.59 27.67
C SER A 321 13.80 -16.75 26.81
N LEU A 322 12.53 -17.11 26.99
CA LEU A 322 11.84 -18.16 26.24
C LEU A 322 11.81 -17.88 24.73
N ALA A 323 11.71 -16.61 24.33
CA ALA A 323 11.64 -16.20 22.92
C ALA A 323 12.94 -16.56 22.18
N HIS A 324 14.10 -16.30 22.79
CA HIS A 324 15.40 -16.65 22.23
C HIS A 324 15.58 -18.18 22.11
N ALA A 325 15.10 -18.93 23.11
CA ALA A 325 15.21 -20.38 23.12
C ALA A 325 14.30 -21.06 22.08
N ARG A 326 13.05 -20.60 21.96
CA ARG A 326 12.07 -21.13 21.00
C ARG A 326 12.58 -20.98 19.57
N ARG A 327 13.16 -19.82 19.27
CA ARG A 327 13.70 -19.52 17.95
C ARG A 327 14.94 -20.34 17.59
N PHE A 328 15.85 -20.52 18.54
CA PHE A 328 17.00 -21.41 18.36
C PHE A 328 16.60 -22.85 18.04
N LEU A 329 15.54 -23.34 18.67
CA LEU A 329 15.00 -24.67 18.41
C LEU A 329 14.34 -24.79 17.03
N ASP A 330 13.79 -23.69 16.50
CA ASP A 330 13.21 -23.65 15.16
C ASP A 330 14.28 -23.61 14.05
N ASP A 331 15.46 -23.02 14.32
CA ASP A 331 16.58 -22.87 13.35
C ASP A 331 17.53 -24.09 13.26
N LEU A 332 17.57 -24.94 14.30
CA LEU A 332 18.27 -26.23 14.20
C LEU A 332 17.51 -27.11 13.20
N ARG A 333 17.93 -27.13 11.93
CA ARG A 333 17.61 -28.22 10.99
C ARG A 333 18.01 -29.53 11.65
N VAL A 334 17.02 -30.19 12.22
CA VAL A 334 17.29 -31.14 13.28
C VAL A 334 18.08 -32.34 12.75
N PRO A 335 19.28 -32.67 13.29
CA PRO A 335 19.82 -34.01 13.17
C PRO A 335 18.83 -34.94 13.89
N GLU A 336 18.41 -36.05 13.29
CA GLU A 336 17.35 -36.95 13.78
C GLU A 336 17.44 -37.26 15.30
N SER A 337 18.63 -37.20 15.90
CA SER A 337 18.92 -37.38 17.33
C SER A 337 18.38 -36.28 18.27
N LEU A 338 18.34 -35.01 17.85
CA LEU A 338 17.80 -33.89 18.64
C LEU A 338 16.27 -33.80 18.48
N ALA A 339 15.75 -34.19 17.32
CA ALA A 339 14.31 -34.24 17.02
C ALA A 339 13.67 -35.34 17.86
N THR A 340 14.34 -36.49 17.98
CA THR A 340 13.90 -37.56 18.89
C THR A 340 13.97 -37.13 20.35
N LEU A 341 14.87 -36.22 20.75
CA LEU A 341 14.94 -35.70 22.11
C LEU A 341 13.79 -34.71 22.41
N VAL A 342 13.48 -33.83 21.46
CA VAL A 342 12.31 -32.92 21.49
C VAL A 342 10.99 -33.70 21.42
N HIS A 343 10.96 -34.81 20.67
CA HIS A 343 9.81 -35.71 20.65
C HIS A 343 9.66 -36.46 21.98
N ARG A 344 10.79 -36.82 22.62
CA ARG A 344 10.83 -37.38 23.99
C ARG A 344 10.30 -36.42 25.05
N MET A 345 10.51 -35.11 24.88
CA MET A 345 9.90 -34.07 25.73
C MET A 345 8.37 -34.04 25.63
N LYS A 346 7.78 -34.52 24.53
CA LYS A 346 6.32 -34.69 24.37
C LYS A 346 5.80 -36.06 24.80
N SER A 347 6.67 -37.06 24.96
CA SER A 347 6.27 -38.45 25.18
C SER A 347 7.11 -39.09 26.29
N SER A 348 6.84 -38.71 27.54
CA SER A 348 7.29 -39.50 28.68
C SER A 348 6.33 -40.66 28.94
N GLN A 349 6.36 -41.70 28.09
CA GLN A 349 6.07 -43.06 28.55
C GLN A 349 6.99 -44.07 27.83
N SER A 350 7.72 -44.80 28.68
CA SER A 350 8.26 -46.16 28.48
C SER A 350 9.59 -46.36 27.74
N THR A 351 10.62 -46.51 28.58
CA THR A 351 11.76 -47.46 28.63
C THR A 351 12.51 -47.96 27.37
N THR A 352 13.83 -47.87 27.53
CA THR A 352 14.99 -48.11 26.66
C THR A 352 15.28 -49.54 26.16
N PRO A 353 15.99 -49.68 25.03
CA PRO A 353 16.75 -50.87 24.61
C PRO A 353 18.25 -50.77 24.99
N ARG A 354 19.01 -51.88 24.93
CA ARG A 354 20.49 -51.87 24.99
C ARG A 354 21.15 -52.85 24.01
N THR A 355 22.28 -52.37 23.50
CA THR A 355 23.16 -52.83 22.40
C THR A 355 24.29 -53.80 22.80
N ARG A 356 24.87 -54.52 21.80
CA ARG A 356 26.31 -54.77 21.47
C ARG A 356 26.46 -56.16 20.78
N SER A 357 27.45 -56.52 19.94
CA SER A 357 28.58 -55.93 19.20
C SER A 357 29.05 -56.97 18.14
N LYS A 358 29.79 -56.54 17.10
CA LYS A 358 30.30 -57.29 15.90
C LYS A 358 30.76 -58.76 16.10
N PRO A 359 30.55 -59.61 15.07
CA PRO A 359 31.64 -59.97 14.15
C PRO A 359 31.20 -59.97 12.67
N VAL A 360 32.16 -60.01 11.73
CA VAL A 360 31.95 -59.91 10.27
C VAL A 360 30.96 -60.97 9.77
N ASP A 361 29.89 -60.51 9.10
CA ASP A 361 28.69 -61.30 8.75
C ASP A 361 28.51 -61.33 7.21
N PRO A 362 28.18 -62.48 6.58
CA PRO A 362 27.80 -62.56 5.15
C PRO A 362 26.71 -61.57 4.69
N LEU A 363 26.00 -60.90 5.61
CA LEU A 363 25.17 -59.72 5.31
C LEU A 363 25.92 -58.53 4.69
N ASP A 364 27.23 -58.36 4.94
CA ASP A 364 28.01 -57.22 4.41
C ASP A 364 28.18 -57.30 2.88
N GLU A 365 28.25 -58.50 2.30
CA GLU A 365 28.26 -58.68 0.84
C GLU A 365 26.87 -58.45 0.23
N HIS A 366 25.80 -58.82 0.94
CA HIS A 366 24.43 -58.52 0.51
C HIS A 366 24.15 -57.01 0.59
N ALA A 367 24.65 -56.33 1.61
CA ALA A 367 24.56 -54.88 1.74
C ALA A 367 25.30 -54.17 0.60
N LYS A 368 26.51 -54.63 0.23
CA LYS A 368 27.23 -54.10 -0.95
C LYS A 368 26.44 -54.28 -2.25
N GLN A 369 25.78 -55.43 -2.45
CA GLN A 369 24.92 -55.66 -3.61
C GLN A 369 23.69 -54.73 -3.60
N VAL A 370 23.03 -54.56 -2.45
CA VAL A 370 21.90 -53.63 -2.30
C VAL A 370 22.32 -52.19 -2.57
N PHE A 371 23.48 -51.75 -2.05
CA PHE A 371 23.99 -50.40 -2.32
C PHE A 371 24.38 -50.20 -3.79
N ALA A 372 24.96 -51.22 -4.45
CA ALA A 372 25.23 -51.17 -5.88
C ALA A 372 23.93 -51.08 -6.71
N SER A 373 22.89 -51.83 -6.34
CA SER A 373 21.57 -51.74 -6.96
C SER A 373 20.90 -50.39 -6.74
N LEU A 374 20.99 -49.83 -5.53
CA LEU A 374 20.48 -48.49 -5.22
C LEU A 374 21.22 -47.40 -6.01
N TYR A 375 22.54 -47.54 -6.18
CA TYR A 375 23.34 -46.62 -6.98
C TYR A 375 23.00 -46.70 -8.47
N ALA A 376 22.79 -47.90 -9.00
CA ALA A 376 22.30 -48.09 -10.36
C ALA A 376 20.91 -47.48 -10.56
N TRP A 377 20.01 -47.65 -9.58
CA TRP A 377 18.68 -47.02 -9.58
C TRP A 377 18.76 -45.50 -9.55
N LYS A 378 19.60 -44.92 -8.70
CA LYS A 378 19.84 -43.47 -8.65
C LYS A 378 20.33 -42.94 -10.00
N THR A 379 21.26 -43.65 -10.63
CA THR A 379 21.83 -43.24 -11.93
C THR A 379 20.78 -43.31 -13.05
N SER A 380 19.94 -44.36 -13.04
CA SER A 380 18.82 -44.51 -13.97
C SER A 380 17.76 -43.42 -13.78
N LEU A 381 17.40 -43.11 -12.54
CA LEU A 381 16.47 -42.02 -12.23
C LEU A 381 17.02 -40.66 -12.66
N GLN A 382 18.32 -40.41 -12.46
CA GLN A 382 18.95 -39.18 -12.91
C GLN A 382 18.88 -39.03 -14.44
N ALA A 383 19.16 -40.10 -15.20
CA ALA A 383 19.03 -40.09 -16.66
C ALA A 383 17.59 -39.79 -17.12
N GLN A 384 16.58 -40.36 -16.44
CA GLN A 384 15.17 -40.07 -16.74
C GLN A 384 14.80 -38.60 -16.46
N VAL A 385 15.35 -38.00 -15.39
CA VAL A 385 15.15 -36.59 -15.09
C VAL A 385 15.79 -35.69 -16.15
N ASP A 386 16.97 -36.05 -16.64
CA ASP A 386 17.66 -35.30 -17.68
C ASP A 386 16.89 -35.34 -19.02
N ASP A 387 16.39 -36.52 -19.42
CA ASP A 387 15.54 -36.70 -20.61
C ASP A 387 14.23 -35.89 -20.51
N LEU A 388 13.57 -35.94 -19.35
CA LEU A 388 12.35 -35.15 -19.10
C LEU A 388 12.64 -33.64 -19.16
N SER A 389 13.80 -33.21 -18.67
CA SER A 389 14.20 -31.79 -18.71
C SER A 389 14.35 -31.28 -20.14
N VAL A 390 14.94 -32.09 -21.03
CA VAL A 390 15.05 -31.78 -22.47
C VAL A 390 13.66 -31.75 -23.13
N ALA A 391 12.80 -32.71 -22.82
CA ALA A 391 11.43 -32.75 -23.36
C ALA A 391 10.61 -31.52 -22.95
N VAL A 392 10.74 -31.07 -21.69
CA VAL A 392 10.07 -29.85 -21.19
C VAL A 392 10.59 -28.60 -21.90
N ALA A 393 11.91 -28.50 -22.15
CA ALA A 393 12.47 -27.38 -22.89
C ALA A 393 11.91 -27.29 -24.31
N LYS A 394 11.83 -28.43 -25.01
CA LYS A 394 11.22 -28.50 -26.35
C LYS A 394 9.73 -28.12 -26.34
N ALA A 395 8.96 -28.62 -25.38
CA ALA A 395 7.54 -28.29 -25.25
C ALA A 395 7.30 -26.79 -24.99
N LYS A 396 8.19 -26.12 -24.25
CA LYS A 396 8.11 -24.66 -24.04
C LYS A 396 8.31 -23.87 -25.33
N GLU A 397 9.24 -24.29 -26.19
CA GLU A 397 9.49 -23.65 -27.48
C GLU A 397 8.29 -23.83 -28.43
N GLU A 398 7.78 -25.06 -28.53
CA GLU A 398 6.57 -25.37 -29.32
C GLU A 398 5.36 -24.55 -28.84
N HIS A 399 5.21 -24.39 -27.51
CA HIS A 399 4.16 -23.53 -26.95
C HIS A 399 4.34 -22.05 -27.32
N HIS A 400 5.57 -21.54 -27.34
CA HIS A 400 5.84 -20.14 -27.72
C HIS A 400 5.48 -19.87 -29.19
N VAL A 401 5.82 -20.79 -30.08
CA VAL A 401 5.45 -20.71 -31.51
C VAL A 401 3.93 -20.76 -31.66
N ALA A 402 3.27 -21.73 -31.01
CA ALA A 402 1.82 -21.86 -31.07
C ALA A 402 1.09 -20.62 -30.53
N LEU A 403 1.60 -20.01 -29.46
CA LEU A 403 1.05 -18.77 -28.89
C LEU A 403 1.18 -17.60 -29.88
N THR A 404 2.30 -17.50 -30.58
CA THR A 404 2.54 -16.47 -31.59
C THR A 404 1.58 -16.60 -32.77
N ASP A 405 1.39 -17.81 -33.28
CA ASP A 405 0.44 -18.08 -34.37
C ASP A 405 -1.02 -17.85 -33.95
N TYR A 406 -1.39 -18.25 -32.72
CA TYR A 406 -2.70 -17.94 -32.13
C TYR A 406 -2.95 -16.43 -32.08
N ASN A 407 -2.00 -15.65 -31.57
CA ASN A 407 -2.13 -14.19 -31.48
C ASN A 407 -2.29 -13.55 -32.87
N ARG A 408 -1.58 -14.05 -33.89
CA ARG A 408 -1.73 -13.58 -35.28
C ARG A 408 -3.12 -13.89 -35.84
N ALA A 409 -3.62 -15.10 -35.63
CA ALA A 409 -4.96 -15.50 -36.08
C ALA A 409 -6.05 -14.69 -35.39
N GLU A 410 -5.90 -14.43 -34.09
CA GLU A 410 -6.84 -13.62 -33.31
C GLU A 410 -6.87 -12.16 -33.78
N LEU A 411 -5.72 -11.57 -34.14
CA LEU A 411 -5.64 -10.24 -34.74
C LEU A 411 -6.42 -10.19 -36.07
N GLN A 412 -6.22 -11.19 -36.94
CA GLN A 412 -6.95 -11.29 -38.21
C GLN A 412 -8.46 -11.43 -37.99
N ARG A 413 -8.88 -12.26 -37.03
CA ARG A 413 -10.30 -12.41 -36.65
C ARG A 413 -10.91 -11.08 -36.24
N ARG A 414 -10.22 -10.30 -35.40
CA ARG A 414 -10.65 -8.96 -34.95
C ARG A 414 -10.79 -7.97 -36.10
N HIS A 415 -9.85 -7.96 -37.05
CA HIS A 415 -9.94 -7.09 -38.22
C HIS A 415 -11.17 -7.42 -39.09
N VAL A 416 -11.45 -8.71 -39.31
CA VAL A 416 -12.63 -9.16 -40.06
C VAL A 416 -13.92 -8.80 -39.32
N GLU A 417 -13.96 -9.01 -38.00
CA GLU A 417 -15.09 -8.63 -37.16
C GLU A 417 -15.39 -7.13 -37.21
N LYS A 418 -14.35 -6.28 -37.06
CA LYS A 418 -14.47 -4.83 -37.21
C LYS A 418 -15.04 -4.47 -38.59
N ALA A 419 -14.49 -5.02 -39.67
CA ALA A 419 -14.99 -4.76 -41.02
C ALA A 419 -16.46 -5.19 -41.20
N ALA A 420 -16.86 -6.33 -40.64
CA ALA A 420 -18.23 -6.83 -40.68
C ALA A 420 -19.20 -5.93 -39.89
N ASN A 421 -18.84 -5.52 -38.67
CA ASN A 421 -19.66 -4.62 -37.84
C ASN A 421 -19.86 -3.27 -38.50
N ARG A 422 -18.81 -2.72 -39.12
CA ARG A 422 -18.88 -1.50 -39.94
C ARG A 422 -19.89 -1.67 -41.07
N ALA A 423 -19.79 -2.75 -41.85
CA ALA A 423 -20.72 -3.03 -42.94
C ALA A 423 -22.18 -3.19 -42.46
N MET A 424 -22.41 -3.83 -41.31
CA MET A 424 -23.73 -3.96 -40.70
C MET A 424 -24.31 -2.61 -40.26
N TYR A 425 -23.51 -1.74 -39.66
CA TYR A 425 -23.92 -0.36 -39.31
C TYR A 425 -24.33 0.44 -40.55
N TRP A 426 -23.56 0.34 -41.64
CA TRP A 426 -23.88 0.98 -42.92
C TRP A 426 -25.22 0.51 -43.49
N LEU A 427 -25.49 -0.79 -43.42
CA LEU A 427 -26.74 -1.38 -43.90
C LEU A 427 -27.95 -0.96 -43.06
N THR A 428 -27.78 -0.83 -41.74
CA THR A 428 -28.86 -0.43 -40.82
C THR A 428 -29.17 1.06 -40.88
N ASN A 429 -28.18 1.93 -41.12
CA ASN A 429 -28.32 3.39 -41.11
C ASN A 429 -28.31 4.04 -42.51
N ALA A 430 -28.87 3.35 -43.51
CA ALA A 430 -28.83 3.61 -44.96
C ALA A 430 -29.27 5.02 -45.50
N ARG A 431 -29.30 6.08 -44.68
CA ARG A 431 -29.63 7.47 -45.06
C ARG A 431 -28.56 8.51 -44.76
N ALA A 432 -27.49 8.19 -44.04
CA ALA A 432 -26.39 9.12 -43.80
C ALA A 432 -25.11 8.64 -44.50
N VAL A 433 -24.45 9.52 -45.25
CA VAL A 433 -23.08 9.29 -45.71
C VAL A 433 -22.17 9.38 -44.48
N VAL A 434 -22.02 8.28 -43.75
CA VAL A 434 -21.15 8.23 -42.56
C VAL A 434 -19.71 8.07 -43.04
N VAL A 435 -19.07 9.14 -43.51
CA VAL A 435 -17.65 9.09 -43.90
C VAL A 435 -16.85 8.48 -42.75
N SER A 436 -16.20 7.34 -42.99
CA SER A 436 -15.35 6.69 -41.98
C SER A 436 -14.31 7.71 -41.51
N PRO A 437 -14.15 7.90 -40.19
CA PRO A 437 -13.17 8.85 -39.68
C PRO A 437 -11.75 8.44 -40.13
N PRO A 438 -10.82 9.40 -40.30
CA PRO A 438 -9.43 9.05 -40.54
C PRO A 438 -8.90 8.21 -39.38
N PRO A 439 -7.98 7.27 -39.64
CA PRO A 439 -7.35 6.50 -38.57
C PRO A 439 -6.58 7.44 -37.63
N SER A 440 -6.44 7.01 -36.37
CA SER A 440 -5.64 7.76 -35.38
C SER A 440 -4.20 7.94 -35.88
N GLY A 441 -3.60 9.09 -35.60
CA GLY A 441 -2.24 9.44 -36.03
C GLY A 441 -2.16 10.09 -37.42
N VAL A 442 -3.28 10.33 -38.11
CA VAL A 442 -3.29 11.08 -39.37
C VAL A 442 -3.44 12.57 -39.10
N ILE A 443 -2.48 13.34 -39.61
CA ILE A 443 -2.46 14.79 -39.49
C ILE A 443 -3.48 15.40 -40.43
N VAL A 444 -4.39 16.22 -39.89
CA VAL A 444 -5.37 16.95 -40.68
C VAL A 444 -5.05 18.43 -40.53
N ASN A 445 -4.58 19.09 -41.59
CA ASN A 445 -4.34 20.54 -41.52
C ASN A 445 -5.64 21.30 -41.81
N ARG A 446 -6.11 22.11 -40.86
CA ARG A 446 -7.31 22.95 -41.00
C ARG A 446 -6.93 24.44 -41.07
N PRO A 447 -7.70 25.26 -41.80
CA PRO A 447 -7.54 26.71 -41.75
C PRO A 447 -7.62 27.23 -40.30
N GLY A 448 -6.70 28.10 -39.91
CA GLY A 448 -6.60 28.64 -38.53
C GLY A 448 -5.73 27.81 -37.57
N ASP A 449 -5.23 26.63 -37.98
CA ASP A 449 -4.34 25.82 -37.11
C ASP A 449 -3.01 26.53 -36.78
N LEU A 450 -2.56 27.45 -37.65
CA LEU A 450 -1.36 28.26 -37.46
C LEU A 450 -1.56 29.38 -36.43
N ASP A 451 -2.80 29.77 -36.16
CA ASP A 451 -3.13 30.82 -35.19
C ASP A 451 -3.25 30.26 -33.76
N LEU A 452 -3.21 28.94 -33.62
CA LEU A 452 -3.27 28.27 -32.33
C LEU A 452 -1.85 28.13 -31.72
N PRO A 453 -1.74 27.98 -30.39
CA PRO A 453 -0.47 27.72 -29.72
C PRO A 453 0.29 26.52 -30.32
N PRO A 454 1.63 26.51 -30.28
CA PRO A 454 2.38 25.34 -30.72
C PRO A 454 2.02 24.13 -29.84
N LEU A 455 1.87 22.96 -30.48
CA LEU A 455 1.77 21.71 -29.74
C LEU A 455 3.07 21.44 -28.96
N PRO A 456 3.04 20.54 -27.96
CA PRO A 456 4.24 20.03 -27.31
C PRO A 456 5.29 19.58 -28.34
N SER A 457 6.57 19.64 -27.97
CA SER A 457 7.64 19.17 -28.86
C SER A 457 7.41 17.70 -29.26
N PRO A 458 7.89 17.26 -30.44
CA PRO A 458 7.73 15.87 -30.86
C PRO A 458 8.19 14.86 -29.79
N ASP A 459 9.31 15.13 -29.13
CA ASP A 459 9.84 14.30 -28.03
C ASP A 459 8.89 14.28 -26.82
N ALA A 460 8.28 15.43 -26.48
CA ALA A 460 7.30 15.50 -25.40
C ALA A 460 6.02 14.74 -25.74
N ILE A 461 5.57 14.76 -27.00
CA ILE A 461 4.41 13.97 -27.45
C ILE A 461 4.71 12.47 -27.35
N VAL A 462 5.90 12.03 -27.78
CA VAL A 462 6.33 10.63 -27.64
C VAL A 462 6.38 10.25 -26.16
N ALA A 463 7.00 11.07 -25.31
CA ALA A 463 7.04 10.83 -23.87
C ALA A 463 5.63 10.76 -23.25
N LEU A 464 4.69 11.61 -23.70
CA LEU A 464 3.31 11.59 -23.26
C LEU A 464 2.60 10.29 -23.67
N ALA A 465 2.77 9.85 -24.92
CA ALA A 465 2.22 8.60 -25.42
C ALA A 465 2.78 7.37 -24.71
N THR A 466 4.10 7.34 -24.45
CA THR A 466 4.76 6.29 -23.67
C THR A 466 4.27 6.27 -22.22
N THR A 467 4.13 7.45 -21.60
CA THR A 467 3.63 7.57 -20.22
C THR A 467 2.18 7.07 -20.14
N LEU A 468 1.33 7.44 -21.09
CA LEU A 468 -0.05 6.95 -21.17
C LEU A 468 -0.09 5.43 -21.32
N ALA A 469 0.76 4.84 -22.17
CA ALA A 469 0.80 3.40 -22.40
C ALA A 469 1.30 2.61 -21.18
N LEU A 470 2.30 3.13 -20.44
CA LEU A 470 2.87 2.46 -19.27
C LEU A 470 2.02 2.65 -18.01
N ASN A 471 1.68 3.90 -17.71
CA ASN A 471 1.02 4.28 -16.46
C ASN A 471 -0.51 4.28 -16.56
N GLN A 472 -1.08 4.07 -17.76
CA GLN A 472 -2.51 4.17 -18.05
C GLN A 472 -3.11 5.58 -17.94
N PHE A 473 -2.32 6.57 -17.50
CA PHE A 473 -2.63 7.99 -17.51
C PHE A 473 -1.37 8.82 -17.74
N ALA A 474 -1.54 10.07 -18.18
CA ALA A 474 -0.45 11.03 -18.39
C ALA A 474 -0.91 12.46 -18.06
N VAL A 475 0.00 13.28 -17.55
CA VAL A 475 -0.26 14.69 -17.21
C VAL A 475 0.70 15.57 -18.00
N TYR A 476 0.19 16.66 -18.55
CA TYR A 476 0.96 17.67 -19.26
C TYR A 476 0.56 19.07 -18.78
N ASP A 477 1.52 19.85 -18.31
CA ASP A 477 1.30 21.22 -17.84
C ASP A 477 1.61 22.23 -18.95
N ALA A 478 0.96 23.40 -18.88
CA ALA A 478 1.10 24.49 -19.85
C ALA A 478 0.72 24.08 -21.29
N PHE A 479 -0.41 23.40 -21.45
CA PHE A 479 -0.85 22.87 -22.75
C PHE A 479 -1.25 23.95 -23.77
N LEU A 480 -2.12 24.89 -23.37
CA LEU A 480 -2.58 25.98 -24.24
C LEU A 480 -1.67 27.22 -24.15
N GLY A 481 -0.92 27.34 -23.06
CA GLY A 481 -0.26 28.58 -22.66
C GLY A 481 -1.21 29.48 -21.85
N GLU A 482 -0.61 30.24 -20.93
CA GLU A 482 -1.31 31.00 -19.90
C GLU A 482 -2.40 31.94 -20.45
N ALA A 483 -2.11 32.69 -21.52
CA ALA A 483 -3.07 33.64 -22.10
C ALA A 483 -4.34 32.97 -22.62
N MET A 484 -4.21 31.84 -23.34
CA MET A 484 -5.34 31.11 -23.89
C MET A 484 -6.12 30.37 -22.78
N ALA A 485 -5.41 29.82 -21.80
CA ALA A 485 -6.02 29.15 -20.65
C ALA A 485 -6.83 30.12 -19.77
N ILE A 486 -6.32 31.33 -19.52
CA ILE A 486 -7.05 32.38 -18.79
C ILE A 486 -8.29 32.82 -19.57
N ALA A 487 -8.17 33.08 -20.88
CA ALA A 487 -9.31 33.46 -21.71
C ALA A 487 -10.41 32.39 -21.72
N LEU A 488 -10.02 31.11 -21.69
CA LEU A 488 -10.94 30.00 -21.58
C LEU A 488 -11.60 29.95 -20.19
N TYR A 489 -10.84 30.12 -19.11
CA TYR A 489 -11.37 30.22 -17.74
C TYR A 489 -12.41 31.35 -17.62
N GLU A 490 -12.08 32.57 -18.08
CA GLU A 490 -12.99 33.72 -18.05
C GLU A 490 -14.27 33.45 -18.85
N THR A 491 -14.14 32.77 -19.99
CA THR A 491 -15.31 32.37 -20.79
C THR A 491 -16.21 31.39 -20.03
N LEU A 492 -15.63 30.40 -19.34
CA LEU A 492 -16.40 29.43 -18.56
C LEU A 492 -17.04 30.06 -17.32
N ASP A 493 -16.33 30.93 -16.59
CA ASP A 493 -16.88 31.63 -15.43
C ASP A 493 -18.00 32.59 -15.84
N ASN A 494 -17.86 33.29 -16.97
CA ASN A 494 -18.93 34.13 -17.53
C ASN A 494 -20.15 33.30 -17.97
N LEU A 495 -19.95 32.16 -18.63
CA LEU A 495 -21.03 31.26 -19.01
C LEU A 495 -21.73 30.64 -17.78
N HIS A 496 -20.98 30.31 -16.73
CA HIS A 496 -21.56 29.77 -15.49
C HIS A 496 -22.33 30.83 -14.70
N THR A 497 -21.81 32.07 -14.64
CA THR A 497 -22.37 33.15 -13.81
C THR A 497 -23.53 33.88 -14.51
N TYR A 498 -23.40 34.15 -15.81
CA TYR A 498 -24.35 34.98 -16.57
C TYR A 498 -25.02 34.22 -17.72
N GLY A 499 -24.72 32.92 -17.88
CA GLY A 499 -25.29 32.11 -18.94
C GLY A 499 -26.81 32.02 -18.86
N GLY A 500 -27.46 32.04 -20.03
CA GLY A 500 -28.90 31.87 -20.17
C GLY A 500 -29.25 31.16 -21.47
N GLY A 501 -30.40 30.50 -21.50
CA GLY A 501 -30.87 29.76 -22.68
C GLY A 501 -30.03 28.52 -22.98
N LEU A 502 -29.66 28.31 -24.25
CA LEU A 502 -29.05 27.08 -24.79
C LEU A 502 -27.62 26.79 -24.29
N LEU A 503 -26.97 27.74 -23.60
CA LEU A 503 -25.61 27.63 -23.07
C LEU A 503 -25.57 27.69 -21.54
N SER A 504 -26.72 27.53 -20.88
CA SER A 504 -26.78 27.52 -19.42
C SER A 504 -26.19 26.23 -18.86
N PHE A 505 -25.51 26.35 -17.72
CA PHE A 505 -25.05 25.21 -16.95
C PHE A 505 -26.25 24.56 -16.27
N GLU A 506 -26.38 23.24 -16.42
CA GLU A 506 -27.41 22.43 -15.78
C GLU A 506 -26.78 21.53 -14.72
N ARG A 507 -27.57 21.05 -13.76
CA ARG A 507 -27.05 20.15 -12.73
C ARG A 507 -26.57 18.83 -13.35
N GLY A 508 -25.41 18.34 -12.92
CA GLY A 508 -24.84 17.09 -13.40
C GLY A 508 -25.75 15.91 -13.10
N VAL A 509 -26.24 15.25 -14.15
CA VAL A 509 -27.08 14.04 -14.06
C VAL A 509 -26.27 12.78 -14.37
N LEU A 510 -26.68 11.65 -13.78
CA LEU A 510 -26.17 10.33 -14.16
C LEU A 510 -26.94 9.84 -15.39
N ALA A 511 -26.23 9.28 -16.37
CA ALA A 511 -26.84 8.65 -17.54
C ALA A 511 -26.63 7.13 -17.45
N GLY A 512 -27.72 6.37 -17.26
CA GLY A 512 -27.68 4.91 -17.17
C GLY A 512 -27.68 4.21 -18.55
N GLY A 513 -27.11 2.99 -18.60
CA GLY A 513 -27.16 2.07 -19.76
C GLY A 513 -25.91 2.09 -20.63
N LYS A 514 -25.78 1.14 -21.58
CA LYS A 514 -24.62 1.08 -22.51
C LYS A 514 -24.61 2.27 -23.47
N THR A 515 -25.77 2.84 -23.76
CA THR A 515 -25.96 3.94 -24.72
C THR A 515 -26.11 5.32 -24.06
N GLY A 516 -26.35 5.38 -22.75
CA GLY A 516 -26.59 6.63 -22.01
C GLY A 516 -27.90 7.36 -22.36
N ARG A 517 -28.83 6.72 -23.08
CA ARG A 517 -30.05 7.34 -23.62
C ARG A 517 -31.28 7.23 -22.71
N ASN A 518 -31.33 6.24 -21.82
CA ASN A 518 -32.61 5.74 -21.31
C ASN A 518 -33.01 6.26 -19.92
N LEU A 519 -32.07 6.63 -19.03
CA LEU A 519 -32.38 7.10 -17.67
C LEU A 519 -31.44 8.23 -17.25
N ARG A 520 -32.01 9.37 -16.85
CA ARG A 520 -31.31 10.51 -16.24
C ARG A 520 -31.90 10.77 -14.86
N TYR A 521 -31.06 10.79 -13.83
CA TYR A 521 -31.50 11.12 -12.47
C TYR A 521 -30.41 11.89 -11.73
N GLU A 522 -30.86 12.78 -10.85
CA GLU A 522 -30.01 13.61 -9.99
C GLU A 522 -29.72 12.87 -8.69
N LYS A 523 -28.45 12.77 -8.31
CA LYS A 523 -28.03 12.20 -7.03
C LYS A 523 -26.87 13.04 -6.48
N PRO A 524 -27.18 14.09 -5.67
CA PRO A 524 -26.16 15.00 -5.13
C PRO A 524 -25.08 14.31 -4.30
N SER A 525 -25.38 13.15 -3.72
CA SER A 525 -24.41 12.30 -3.00
C SER A 525 -23.41 11.58 -3.91
N VAL A 526 -23.66 11.52 -5.23
CA VAL A 526 -22.79 10.87 -6.22
C VAL A 526 -21.97 11.89 -7.01
N ARG A 527 -22.59 12.99 -7.47
CA ARG A 527 -21.89 14.07 -8.17
C ARG A 527 -22.47 15.44 -7.84
N GLY A 528 -21.57 16.41 -7.66
CA GLY A 528 -21.86 17.73 -7.14
C GLY A 528 -21.66 18.89 -8.12
N ASP A 529 -21.52 18.62 -9.41
CA ASP A 529 -21.15 19.58 -10.45
C ASP A 529 -22.31 20.12 -11.29
N ASP A 530 -22.08 21.27 -11.91
CA ASP A 530 -22.91 21.83 -12.98
C ASP A 530 -22.18 21.64 -14.30
N VAL A 531 -22.90 21.31 -15.37
CA VAL A 531 -22.34 20.94 -16.67
C VAL A 531 -23.03 21.63 -17.84
N VAL A 532 -22.28 21.88 -18.91
CA VAL A 532 -22.82 22.27 -20.22
C VAL A 532 -22.06 21.52 -21.32
N TRP A 533 -22.77 21.12 -22.38
CA TRP A 533 -22.23 20.27 -23.44
C TRP A 533 -22.12 21.04 -24.76
N LEU A 534 -20.91 21.12 -25.32
CA LEU A 534 -20.64 21.84 -26.57
C LEU A 534 -19.88 20.98 -27.56
N ASP A 535 -20.29 21.00 -28.83
CA ASP A 535 -19.60 20.31 -29.92
C ASP A 535 -18.58 21.23 -30.63
N GLY A 536 -18.76 22.54 -30.53
CA GLY A 536 -17.97 23.55 -31.25
C GLY A 536 -18.57 23.91 -32.63
N SER A 537 -19.57 23.18 -33.08
CA SER A 537 -20.32 23.44 -34.31
C SER A 537 -21.45 24.46 -34.11
N GLU A 538 -21.85 24.74 -32.87
CA GLU A 538 -22.93 25.66 -32.55
C GLU A 538 -22.57 27.11 -32.93
N ALA A 539 -23.56 27.85 -33.43
CA ALA A 539 -23.39 29.24 -33.85
C ALA A 539 -22.99 30.15 -32.67
N SER A 540 -23.52 29.88 -31.47
CA SER A 540 -23.25 30.61 -30.24
C SER A 540 -22.05 30.09 -29.45
N CYS A 541 -21.38 29.02 -29.89
CA CYS A 541 -20.24 28.47 -29.16
C CYS A 541 -19.06 29.45 -29.19
N PRO A 542 -18.47 29.81 -28.03
CA PRO A 542 -17.36 30.76 -27.97
C PRO A 542 -16.15 30.31 -28.81
N GLY A 543 -15.50 31.27 -29.48
CA GLY A 543 -14.33 30.99 -30.33
C GLY A 543 -13.21 30.28 -29.59
N ILE A 544 -12.95 30.66 -28.34
CA ILE A 544 -11.91 30.04 -27.50
C ILE A 544 -12.18 28.55 -27.22
N VAL A 545 -13.44 28.14 -27.08
CA VAL A 545 -13.83 26.74 -26.90
C VAL A 545 -13.55 25.95 -28.18
N LYS A 546 -13.88 26.52 -29.35
CA LYS A 546 -13.59 25.89 -30.66
C LYS A 546 -12.09 25.71 -30.89
N GLN A 547 -11.30 26.73 -30.56
CA GLN A 547 -9.84 26.70 -30.65
C GLN A 547 -9.24 25.65 -29.70
N THR A 548 -9.74 25.55 -28.47
CA THR A 548 -9.30 24.55 -27.48
C THR A 548 -9.62 23.13 -27.92
N LEU A 549 -10.84 22.89 -28.41
CA LEU A 549 -11.23 21.59 -28.96
C LEU A 549 -10.33 21.19 -30.13
N ARG A 550 -10.00 22.16 -30.99
CA ARG A 550 -9.09 21.91 -32.10
C ARG A 550 -7.68 21.55 -31.62
N GLN A 551 -7.17 22.21 -30.58
CA GLN A 551 -5.88 21.87 -29.98
C GLN A 551 -5.86 20.45 -29.40
N LEU A 552 -6.90 20.06 -28.66
CA LEU A 552 -7.03 18.70 -28.14
C LEU A 552 -7.08 17.67 -29.27
N ASP A 553 -7.86 17.91 -30.33
CA ASP A 553 -7.97 17.01 -31.48
C ASP A 553 -6.61 16.83 -32.19
N ARG A 554 -5.88 17.93 -32.38
CA ARG A 554 -4.54 17.90 -32.96
C ARG A 554 -3.56 17.09 -32.11
N LEU A 555 -3.65 17.14 -30.78
CA LEU A 555 -2.80 16.32 -29.92
C LEU A 555 -3.26 14.85 -29.95
N VAL A 556 -4.49 14.57 -29.55
CA VAL A 556 -4.95 13.21 -29.22
C VAL A 556 -5.24 12.37 -30.47
N MET A 557 -5.91 12.94 -31.48
CA MET A 557 -6.31 12.18 -32.67
C MET A 557 -5.21 12.13 -33.73
N GLU A 558 -4.37 13.16 -33.82
CA GLU A 558 -3.41 13.30 -34.93
C GLU A 558 -1.96 12.97 -34.55
N ARG A 559 -1.58 13.06 -33.26
CA ARG A 559 -0.17 13.00 -32.83
C ARG A 559 0.12 11.99 -31.72
N LEU A 560 -0.84 11.74 -30.85
CA LEU A 560 -0.69 10.83 -29.71
C LEU A 560 -0.80 9.37 -30.18
N ALA A 561 0.31 8.83 -30.68
CA ALA A 561 0.38 7.46 -31.18
C ALA A 561 1.08 6.54 -30.19
N ASN A 562 0.39 5.47 -29.78
CA ASN A 562 0.95 4.28 -29.14
C ASN A 562 0.31 3.04 -29.78
N ASP A 563 0.82 1.84 -29.49
CA ASP A 563 0.38 0.59 -30.13
C ASP A 563 -1.15 0.40 -30.03
N GLU A 564 -1.74 0.70 -28.87
CA GLU A 564 -3.18 0.55 -28.63
C GLU A 564 -4.02 1.59 -29.40
N LEU A 565 -3.59 2.85 -29.41
CA LEU A 565 -4.32 3.94 -30.10
C LEU A 565 -4.14 3.89 -31.62
N ALA A 566 -3.03 3.33 -32.11
CA ALA A 566 -2.78 3.13 -33.53
C ALA A 566 -3.74 2.12 -34.17
N GLU A 567 -4.27 1.18 -33.38
CA GLU A 567 -5.28 0.20 -33.82
C GLU A 567 -6.72 0.75 -33.77
N CYS A 568 -6.92 1.94 -33.19
CA CYS A 568 -8.22 2.58 -33.03
C CYS A 568 -8.50 3.60 -34.14
N THR A 569 -9.78 3.78 -34.44
CA THR A 569 -10.25 4.93 -35.22
C THR A 569 -10.94 5.87 -34.25
N LEU A 570 -10.21 6.87 -33.75
CA LEU A 570 -10.76 7.77 -32.74
C LEU A 570 -11.77 8.75 -33.35
N ILE A 571 -12.84 9.03 -32.62
CA ILE A 571 -13.75 10.15 -32.86
C ILE A 571 -13.94 10.94 -31.58
N ARG A 572 -14.14 12.25 -31.67
CA ARG A 572 -14.39 13.09 -30.51
C ARG A 572 -15.91 13.18 -30.21
N ASN A 573 -16.29 13.07 -28.94
CA ASN A 573 -17.64 13.40 -28.47
C ASN A 573 -17.75 14.89 -28.08
N LYS A 574 -18.95 15.38 -27.75
CA LYS A 574 -19.14 16.74 -27.23
C LYS A 574 -18.25 16.98 -26.01
N ALA A 575 -17.71 18.19 -25.91
CA ALA A 575 -17.01 18.67 -24.74
C ALA A 575 -17.99 18.89 -23.59
N MET A 576 -17.67 18.37 -22.42
CA MET A 576 -18.37 18.67 -21.17
C MET A 576 -17.59 19.76 -20.45
N LEU A 577 -18.13 20.98 -20.42
CA LEU A 577 -17.62 22.02 -19.53
C LEU A 577 -18.25 21.81 -18.17
N THR A 578 -17.44 21.81 -17.12
CA THR A 578 -17.87 21.50 -15.76
C THR A 578 -17.49 22.61 -14.80
N CYS A 579 -18.38 22.86 -13.83
CA CYS A 579 -18.15 23.70 -12.67
C CYS A 579 -18.55 22.93 -11.42
N TYR A 580 -17.59 22.67 -10.53
CA TYR A 580 -17.91 22.28 -9.16
C TYR A 580 -17.97 23.58 -8.35
N PRO A 581 -19.13 23.99 -7.82
CA PRO A 581 -19.34 25.33 -7.27
C PRO A 581 -18.67 25.57 -5.89
N GLY A 582 -17.89 24.62 -5.38
CA GLY A 582 -17.38 24.62 -4.01
C GLY A 582 -18.34 23.89 -3.05
N ARG A 583 -18.27 24.24 -1.75
CA ARG A 583 -19.17 23.72 -0.69
C ARG A 583 -19.15 22.19 -0.54
N GLY A 584 -18.00 21.57 -0.79
CA GLY A 584 -17.84 20.12 -0.69
C GLY A 584 -18.31 19.34 -1.92
N ALA A 585 -18.66 20.02 -3.03
CA ALA A 585 -18.98 19.37 -4.29
C ALA A 585 -17.86 18.40 -4.71
N SER A 586 -18.25 17.17 -5.05
CA SER A 586 -17.35 16.05 -5.33
C SER A 586 -17.94 15.16 -6.42
N TYR A 587 -17.19 14.14 -6.85
CA TYR A 587 -17.71 13.05 -7.66
C TYR A 587 -17.13 11.75 -7.09
N VAL A 588 -17.99 10.84 -6.65
CA VAL A 588 -17.58 9.55 -6.08
C VAL A 588 -16.76 8.70 -7.05
N LYS A 589 -16.07 7.69 -6.53
CA LYS A 589 -15.29 6.76 -7.33
C LYS A 589 -16.14 6.07 -8.41
N HIS A 590 -15.70 6.20 -9.67
CA HIS A 590 -16.38 5.63 -10.84
C HIS A 590 -15.39 5.29 -11.96
N CYS A 591 -15.91 4.73 -13.05
CA CYS A 591 -15.18 4.46 -14.29
C CYS A 591 -15.96 5.09 -15.44
N ASP A 592 -15.25 5.69 -16.41
CA ASP A 592 -15.89 6.40 -17.54
C ASP A 592 -16.49 5.45 -18.58
N ASN A 593 -15.87 4.28 -18.74
CA ASN A 593 -16.27 3.22 -19.63
C ASN A 593 -16.31 1.85 -18.90
N PRO A 594 -17.29 1.63 -18.01
CA PRO A 594 -17.38 0.37 -17.26
C PRO A 594 -17.91 -0.79 -18.11
N ASN A 595 -18.68 -0.49 -19.16
CA ASN A 595 -19.51 -1.46 -19.89
C ASN A 595 -19.22 -1.51 -21.41
N GLY A 596 -18.09 -0.95 -21.86
CA GLY A 596 -17.70 -0.92 -23.26
C GLY A 596 -18.55 0.04 -24.11
N ASN A 597 -18.87 1.24 -23.61
CA ASN A 597 -19.66 2.30 -24.25
C ASN A 597 -18.93 3.05 -25.39
N GLY A 598 -17.73 2.60 -25.77
CA GLY A 598 -16.94 3.19 -26.84
C GLY A 598 -15.95 4.27 -26.41
N ARG A 599 -16.01 4.82 -25.18
CA ARG A 599 -15.03 5.81 -24.71
C ARG A 599 -13.66 5.14 -24.54
N LYS A 600 -12.65 5.64 -25.26
CA LYS A 600 -11.29 5.07 -25.25
C LYS A 600 -10.33 5.90 -24.41
N VAL A 601 -10.28 7.22 -24.65
CA VAL A 601 -9.41 8.15 -23.93
C VAL A 601 -10.24 9.31 -23.38
N THR A 602 -10.05 9.60 -22.10
CA THR A 602 -10.59 10.78 -21.45
C THR A 602 -9.50 11.84 -21.38
N ALA A 603 -9.80 13.04 -21.90
CA ALA A 603 -8.96 14.22 -21.81
C ALA A 603 -9.64 15.28 -20.94
N ILE A 604 -8.98 15.69 -19.85
CA ILE A 604 -9.47 16.73 -18.93
C ILE A 604 -8.48 17.89 -18.92
N LEU A 605 -8.93 19.07 -19.33
CA LEU A 605 -8.16 20.30 -19.21
C LEU A 605 -8.66 21.12 -18.02
N TYR A 606 -7.76 21.38 -17.07
CA TYR A 606 -8.05 22.14 -15.85
C TYR A 606 -7.80 23.63 -16.03
N LEU A 607 -8.66 24.45 -15.42
CA LEU A 607 -8.75 25.89 -15.74
C LEU A 607 -8.70 26.78 -14.48
N ASN A 608 -8.09 26.31 -13.39
CA ASN A 608 -8.22 26.96 -12.09
C ASN A 608 -6.98 27.78 -11.71
N PRO A 609 -6.99 29.12 -11.90
CA PRO A 609 -5.86 29.96 -11.53
C PRO A 609 -5.64 29.96 -10.01
N ALA A 610 -4.38 30.08 -9.59
CA ALA A 610 -3.99 30.14 -8.18
C ALA A 610 -4.55 29.01 -7.29
N TRP A 611 -4.69 27.79 -7.85
CA TRP A 611 -5.17 26.64 -7.07
C TRP A 611 -4.16 26.25 -5.98
N VAL A 612 -4.62 26.16 -4.74
CA VAL A 612 -3.81 25.72 -3.60
C VAL A 612 -4.38 24.42 -3.00
N PRO A 613 -3.55 23.58 -2.35
CA PRO A 613 -4.01 22.32 -1.76
C PRO A 613 -5.18 22.46 -0.78
N ALA A 614 -5.33 23.61 -0.10
CA ALA A 614 -6.44 23.87 0.80
C ALA A 614 -7.83 23.94 0.12
N HIS A 615 -7.87 24.13 -1.21
CA HIS A 615 -9.11 24.13 -1.98
C HIS A 615 -9.68 22.72 -2.23
N GLY A 616 -8.88 21.66 -2.00
CA GLY A 616 -9.24 20.27 -2.29
C GLY A 616 -9.46 20.03 -3.79
N GLY A 617 -10.53 19.31 -4.15
CA GLY A 617 -10.95 19.14 -5.54
C GLY A 617 -10.03 18.32 -6.44
N GLU A 618 -9.05 17.63 -5.88
CA GLU A 618 -8.13 16.81 -6.65
C GLU A 618 -8.86 15.60 -7.27
N LEU A 619 -8.47 15.26 -8.50
CA LEU A 619 -8.87 13.99 -9.09
C LEU A 619 -7.93 12.89 -8.60
N VAL A 620 -8.49 11.80 -8.08
CA VAL A 620 -7.73 10.65 -7.59
C VAL A 620 -7.99 9.48 -8.50
N ILE A 621 -6.94 8.96 -9.16
CA ILE A 621 -6.99 7.71 -9.93
C ILE A 621 -6.56 6.57 -9.00
N HIS A 622 -7.34 5.49 -8.97
CA HIS A 622 -7.10 4.30 -8.17
C HIS A 622 -6.59 3.16 -9.06
N HIS A 623 -5.41 2.64 -8.77
CA HIS A 623 -4.86 1.44 -9.42
C HIS A 623 -4.81 0.26 -8.44
N ALA A 624 -4.34 -0.90 -8.92
CA ALA A 624 -4.20 -2.10 -8.12
C ALA A 624 -3.32 -1.88 -6.87
N HIS A 625 -3.55 -2.70 -5.84
CA HIS A 625 -2.81 -2.67 -4.57
C HIS A 625 -2.92 -1.34 -3.79
N ASP A 626 -4.09 -0.69 -3.84
CA ASP A 626 -4.39 0.59 -3.17
C ASP A 626 -3.49 1.76 -3.56
N THR A 627 -2.88 1.70 -4.76
CA THR A 627 -2.10 2.81 -5.29
C THR A 627 -3.04 3.93 -5.73
N GLN A 628 -2.80 5.16 -5.24
CA GLN A 628 -3.57 6.34 -5.60
C GLN A 628 -2.68 7.38 -6.28
N HIS A 629 -3.13 7.90 -7.41
CA HIS A 629 -2.50 9.01 -8.11
C HIS A 629 -3.38 10.26 -8.00
N VAL A 630 -2.87 11.29 -7.32
CA VAL A 630 -3.61 12.52 -7.06
C VAL A 630 -3.19 13.59 -8.06
N VAL A 631 -4.15 14.12 -8.81
CA VAL A 631 -3.94 15.16 -9.83
C VAL A 631 -4.65 16.44 -9.38
N ALA A 632 -3.85 17.44 -9.02
CA ALA A 632 -4.38 18.76 -8.68
C ALA A 632 -4.93 19.47 -9.94
N PRO A 633 -6.11 20.11 -9.85
CA PRO A 633 -6.78 20.72 -11.00
C PRO A 633 -6.23 22.13 -11.27
N VAL A 634 -4.92 22.28 -11.42
CA VAL A 634 -4.27 23.59 -11.64
C VAL A 634 -4.53 24.11 -13.07
N LEU A 635 -4.51 25.43 -13.25
CA LEU A 635 -4.66 26.08 -14.56
C LEU A 635 -3.73 25.47 -15.63
N ASP A 636 -4.29 25.24 -16.82
CA ASP A 636 -3.59 24.77 -18.03
C ASP A 636 -2.91 23.41 -17.91
N ARG A 637 -3.41 22.57 -16.98
CA ARG A 637 -3.02 21.17 -16.87
C ARG A 637 -3.96 20.30 -17.69
N LEU A 638 -3.39 19.56 -18.64
CA LEU A 638 -4.04 18.49 -19.37
C LEU A 638 -3.77 17.14 -18.67
N LEU A 639 -4.84 16.43 -18.34
CA LEU A 639 -4.83 15.05 -17.88
C LEU A 639 -5.41 14.15 -18.97
N LEU A 640 -4.68 13.10 -19.35
CA LEU A 640 -5.12 12.07 -20.27
C LEU A 640 -5.15 10.72 -19.53
N PHE A 641 -6.20 9.93 -19.71
CA PHE A 641 -6.21 8.55 -19.21
C PHE A 641 -7.12 7.66 -20.06
N PHE A 642 -6.85 6.36 -20.07
CA PHE A 642 -7.75 5.40 -20.70
C PHE A 642 -9.07 5.32 -19.93
N SER A 643 -10.19 5.45 -20.62
CA SER A 643 -11.52 5.61 -20.02
C SER A 643 -12.08 4.34 -19.36
N ASP A 644 -11.48 3.18 -19.63
CA ASP A 644 -11.98 1.88 -19.15
C ASP A 644 -11.57 1.56 -17.70
N ALA A 645 -11.86 0.33 -17.26
CA ALA A 645 -11.66 -0.15 -15.90
C ALA A 645 -10.21 -0.10 -15.39
N ARG A 646 -9.23 0.28 -16.23
CA ARG A 646 -7.85 0.56 -15.82
C ARG A 646 -7.74 1.80 -14.93
N ASN A 647 -8.62 2.78 -15.08
CA ASN A 647 -8.55 4.05 -14.34
C ASN A 647 -9.85 4.39 -13.58
N PRO A 648 -10.26 3.60 -12.57
CA PRO A 648 -11.28 4.04 -11.62
C PRO A 648 -10.82 5.33 -10.92
N HIS A 649 -11.66 6.36 -10.87
CA HIS A 649 -11.27 7.65 -10.33
C HIS A 649 -12.41 8.38 -9.61
N GLU A 650 -12.05 9.28 -8.70
CA GLU A 650 -12.96 10.15 -7.96
C GLU A 650 -12.48 11.60 -8.00
N VAL A 651 -13.40 12.55 -7.82
CA VAL A 651 -13.08 13.96 -7.58
C VAL A 651 -13.35 14.23 -6.11
N ARG A 652 -12.29 14.58 -5.37
CA ARG A 652 -12.42 14.92 -3.95
C ARG A 652 -13.29 16.15 -3.74
N PRO A 653 -13.93 16.28 -2.56
CA PRO A 653 -14.66 17.49 -2.20
C PRO A 653 -13.81 18.75 -2.40
N THR A 654 -14.42 19.77 -3.01
CA THR A 654 -13.77 21.07 -3.20
C THR A 654 -14.48 22.18 -2.43
N SER A 655 -13.70 23.07 -1.83
CA SER A 655 -14.20 24.26 -1.13
C SER A 655 -14.26 25.50 -2.04
N ALA A 656 -13.54 25.49 -3.16
CA ALA A 656 -13.50 26.58 -4.14
C ALA A 656 -14.19 26.18 -5.45
N LYS A 657 -14.56 27.18 -6.27
CA LYS A 657 -15.06 26.92 -7.63
C LYS A 657 -13.98 26.22 -8.46
N ARG A 658 -14.30 25.06 -9.04
CA ARG A 658 -13.39 24.26 -9.87
C ARG A 658 -13.98 24.04 -11.26
N TYR A 659 -13.34 24.62 -12.26
CA TYR A 659 -13.65 24.47 -13.68
C TYR A 659 -12.75 23.43 -14.36
N ALA A 660 -13.35 22.67 -15.27
CA ALA A 660 -12.63 21.80 -16.19
C ALA A 660 -13.39 21.63 -17.51
N MET A 661 -12.66 21.38 -18.59
CA MET A 661 -13.19 20.91 -19.87
C MET A 661 -12.82 19.45 -20.07
N THR A 662 -13.83 18.58 -20.15
CA THR A 662 -13.63 17.15 -20.40
C THR A 662 -14.06 16.79 -21.82
N VAL A 663 -13.22 16.03 -22.52
CA VAL A 663 -13.48 15.49 -23.85
C VAL A 663 -13.21 14.00 -23.84
N TRP A 664 -14.17 13.21 -24.31
CA TRP A 664 -13.97 11.78 -24.54
C TRP A 664 -13.71 11.52 -26.03
N TYR A 665 -12.61 10.82 -26.28
CA TYR A 665 -12.29 10.24 -27.59
C TYR A 665 -12.78 8.80 -27.59
N MET A 666 -13.70 8.50 -28.50
CA MET A 666 -14.32 7.20 -28.64
C MET A 666 -13.56 6.35 -29.65
N ASP A 667 -13.41 5.05 -29.42
CA ASP A 667 -13.07 4.11 -30.49
C ASP A 667 -14.32 3.87 -31.34
N TRP A 668 -14.25 4.25 -32.61
CA TRP A 668 -15.37 4.16 -33.54
C TRP A 668 -15.90 2.73 -33.68
N ASP A 669 -15.03 1.71 -33.60
CA ASP A 669 -15.46 0.32 -33.72
C ASP A 669 -16.28 -0.15 -32.51
N GLU A 670 -15.82 0.19 -31.30
CA GLU A 670 -16.51 -0.12 -30.05
C GLU A 670 -17.82 0.67 -29.92
N TYR A 671 -17.77 1.96 -30.28
CA TYR A 671 -18.93 2.83 -30.30
C TYR A 671 -19.99 2.36 -31.31
N THR A 672 -19.61 1.97 -32.52
CA THR A 672 -20.58 1.48 -33.51
C THR A 672 -21.18 0.14 -33.06
N THR A 673 -20.38 -0.77 -32.52
CA THR A 673 -20.86 -2.06 -31.99
C THR A 673 -21.92 -1.85 -30.91
N THR A 674 -21.71 -0.91 -29.98
CA THR A 674 -22.71 -0.58 -28.95
C THR A 674 -23.98 0.05 -29.50
N GLN A 675 -23.90 0.80 -30.59
CA GLN A 675 -25.07 1.38 -31.26
C GLN A 675 -25.88 0.36 -32.06
N VAL A 676 -25.25 -0.70 -32.59
CA VAL A 676 -25.90 -1.73 -33.43
C VAL A 676 -26.48 -2.88 -32.60
N PHE A 677 -25.76 -3.33 -31.56
CA PHE A 677 -26.06 -4.57 -30.83
C PHE A 677 -26.52 -4.33 -29.38
N ALA A 678 -27.19 -3.20 -29.11
CA ALA A 678 -27.74 -2.94 -27.77
C ALA A 678 -28.78 -4.01 -27.37
N ASP A 679 -28.65 -4.53 -26.14
CA ASP A 679 -29.61 -5.48 -25.54
C ASP A 679 -30.97 -4.80 -25.30
N ASP A 680 -32.08 -5.57 -25.31
CA ASP A 680 -33.45 -5.09 -25.02
C ASP A 680 -33.51 -4.13 -23.81
N ASP A 681 -34.22 -3.00 -23.95
CA ASP A 681 -34.36 -1.91 -22.96
C ASP A 681 -34.70 -2.37 -21.53
N HIS A 682 -35.38 -3.52 -21.39
CA HIS A 682 -35.78 -4.08 -20.09
C HIS A 682 -34.60 -4.62 -19.26
N ASN A 683 -33.60 -5.21 -19.92
CA ASN A 683 -32.39 -5.71 -19.26
C ASN A 683 -31.43 -4.56 -18.88
N GLU A 684 -31.45 -3.45 -19.61
CA GLU A 684 -30.68 -2.25 -19.26
C GLU A 684 -31.20 -1.62 -17.96
N ARG A 685 -32.52 -1.46 -17.82
CA ARG A 685 -33.13 -0.87 -16.62
C ARG A 685 -32.77 -1.63 -15.34
N THR A 686 -32.85 -2.96 -15.38
CA THR A 686 -32.54 -3.82 -14.23
C THR A 686 -31.05 -3.77 -13.85
N LYS A 687 -30.14 -3.57 -14.82
CA LYS A 687 -28.71 -3.38 -14.54
C LYS A 687 -28.43 -2.02 -13.90
N ILE A 688 -29.13 -0.98 -14.34
CA ILE A 688 -29.02 0.38 -13.80
C ILE A 688 -29.53 0.43 -12.36
N GLU A 689 -30.65 -0.22 -12.05
CA GLU A 689 -31.19 -0.33 -10.69
C GLU A 689 -30.19 -1.02 -9.73
N ARG A 690 -29.52 -2.08 -10.18
CA ARG A 690 -28.43 -2.72 -9.39
C ARG A 690 -27.18 -1.87 -9.24
N GLU A 691 -26.84 -1.02 -10.23
CA GLU A 691 -25.74 -0.05 -10.07
C GLU A 691 -26.10 1.02 -9.05
N ILE A 692 -27.35 1.51 -9.03
CA ILE A 692 -27.86 2.44 -8.02
C ILE A 692 -27.77 1.82 -6.61
N GLU A 693 -28.23 0.58 -6.44
CA GLU A 693 -28.15 -0.15 -5.17
C GLU A 693 -26.71 -0.32 -4.66
N LYS A 694 -25.73 -0.50 -5.56
CA LYS A 694 -24.30 -0.54 -5.18
C LYS A 694 -23.81 0.78 -4.61
N PHE A 695 -24.26 1.91 -5.16
CA PHE A 695 -23.91 3.22 -4.61
C PHE A 695 -24.58 3.47 -3.25
N ASP A 696 -25.79 2.94 -3.02
CA ASP A 696 -26.48 3.05 -1.73
C ASP A 696 -25.89 2.11 -0.66
N ALA A 697 -25.42 0.92 -1.04
CA ALA A 697 -24.74 -0.02 -0.15
C ALA A 697 -23.36 0.49 0.34
N VAL A 698 -22.66 1.27 -0.49
CA VAL A 698 -21.37 1.90 -0.11
C VAL A 698 -21.56 3.15 0.74
N ALA A 699 -22.75 3.78 0.71
CA ALA A 699 -23.10 4.88 1.62
C ALA A 699 -23.56 4.39 3.02
N SER A 700 -23.81 3.09 3.17
CA SER A 700 -24.27 2.43 4.41
C SER A 700 -23.21 1.54 5.09
N THR A 701 -21.96 1.59 4.61
CA THR A 701 -20.75 0.99 5.21
C THR A 701 -19.64 2.00 5.35
#